data_AF-A0A843RXA8-F1
#
_entry.id   AF-A0A843RXA8-F1
#
_cell.length_a   1.000
_cell.length_b   1.000
_cell.length_c   1.000
_cell.angle_alpha   90.00
_cell.angle_beta   90.00
_cell.angle_gamma   90.00
#
_symmetry.space_group_name_H-M   'P 1'
#
loop_
_entity.id
_entity.type
_entity.pdbx_description
1 polymer ?
#
loop_
_entity_poly.entity_id
_entity_poly.type
_entity_poly.pdbx_seq_one_letter_code
_entity_poly.pdbx_strand_id
1 'polypeptide(L)'
;MRFLSRIVGTVSSPSERNTAWIPSRRSFMAWLGLSPLLWGWRILPTTSVSGQARDTGVEPRMTVHPRRALAGSHQQVHFELSVGEQPIVAGGGVRIELPVAYLETAPSYWDQPQTNTPEGRGYVRARASNGAKIVITLGGATGGIIECIVMDASLDGGESIEIDYVGIVQSLTWDLAVRVEWRGNAQEPWQSISELPTVDIAPQTARTLFAVAPAELQRDTEFDLAVVLLDQFGNRATGYRGIVTLTSTDPRIELPRPYTFTEADAGVHVFENVKYGTLGFQRIDVTAGELHGRSNYSEVSDALPRLRRYFGESHFHTGSGTNHEGFTTTGAGGDHRGHFTSAEAAYAYLRDVIRLDFGSSAEHDAPAFTDQVWERSQQITDSFNVPGRFTTFFAYEWTAAPSEGHHVIVYPERGGKAFNQRDYPTQRDIWAAFDEQGKPVIMIPHVMWAQPDHRIWSQVSNKYRRVGEIYSLWNNRFLLQPGDEPQRFEEGVDNPWSYQYAWHRGHRIGVIGSSDNHIGHPGANNYTTSTQQAGGLVGVLTSSNTREAIWEALDARRTYATSGVRILLSVTADGHHMGEEYATDQPPQIVVRVAGTNKIQTVEIVKHDSRGYRTIWQHEPDSETGSFEHIDDDFTEDSFYYVRVFQVDEFSRGAWAYPSNEMAWSSPIWVEKSGS
;
A
#
# COMPACT_ATOMS: atom_id res chain seq x y z
N MET A 1 -59.84 -36.37 0.85
CA MET A 1 -61.03 -35.54 0.52
C MET A 1 -60.51 -34.31 -0.24
N ARG A 2 -60.59 -34.28 -1.58
CA ARG A 2 -61.71 -33.71 -2.40
C ARG A 2 -61.77 -32.18 -2.23
N PHE A 3 -61.61 -31.27 -3.21
CA PHE A 3 -61.68 -31.18 -4.70
C PHE A 3 -60.85 -29.93 -5.12
N LEU A 4 -60.06 -29.79 -6.21
CA LEU A 4 -60.22 -29.93 -7.69
C LEU A 4 -61.13 -28.91 -8.40
N SER A 5 -60.54 -28.02 -9.24
CA SER A 5 -60.79 -27.83 -10.71
C SER A 5 -60.27 -26.44 -11.16
N ARG A 6 -59.21 -26.26 -11.99
CA ARG A 6 -59.01 -26.52 -13.44
C ARG A 6 -60.09 -25.96 -14.37
N ILE A 7 -59.70 -25.04 -15.27
CA ILE A 7 -60.02 -25.10 -16.70
C ILE A 7 -58.74 -24.84 -17.51
N VAL A 8 -58.54 -25.70 -18.51
CA VAL A 8 -57.49 -25.75 -19.53
C VAL A 8 -58.15 -25.41 -20.87
N GLY A 9 -57.40 -24.79 -21.79
CA GLY A 9 -57.81 -24.63 -23.19
C GLY A 9 -56.64 -24.23 -24.09
N THR A 10 -55.92 -25.23 -24.57
CA THR A 10 -54.80 -25.24 -25.53
C THR A 10 -55.22 -24.97 -26.98
N VAL A 11 -54.31 -24.48 -27.84
CA VAL A 11 -53.75 -25.18 -29.04
C VAL A 11 -53.26 -24.19 -30.14
N SER A 12 -52.13 -24.59 -30.76
CA SER A 12 -51.61 -24.36 -32.12
C SER A 12 -50.70 -23.16 -32.44
N SER A 13 -49.41 -23.49 -32.62
CA SER A 13 -48.53 -22.99 -33.69
C SER A 13 -48.95 -23.67 -35.03
N PRO A 14 -48.46 -23.31 -36.26
CA PRO A 14 -47.06 -22.96 -36.56
C PRO A 14 -46.77 -21.99 -37.74
N SER A 15 -45.47 -21.68 -37.85
CA SER A 15 -44.64 -21.69 -39.08
C SER A 15 -44.38 -20.40 -39.90
N GLU A 16 -43.10 -20.36 -40.32
CA GLU A 16 -42.51 -19.67 -41.48
C GLU A 16 -42.19 -18.17 -41.33
N ARG A 17 -41.14 -17.59 -41.88
CA ARG A 17 -39.81 -17.93 -42.48
C ARG A 17 -39.29 -16.56 -42.98
N ASN A 18 -37.97 -16.36 -42.97
CA ASN A 18 -37.14 -15.49 -43.84
C ASN A 18 -36.20 -14.58 -43.03
N THR A 19 -34.95 -14.97 -42.77
CA THR A 19 -33.75 -14.93 -43.65
C THR A 19 -33.19 -13.53 -43.90
N ALA A 20 -32.04 -13.31 -43.25
CA ALA A 20 -30.77 -12.87 -43.80
C ALA A 20 -30.64 -11.48 -44.46
N TRP A 21 -29.70 -10.67 -43.95
CA TRP A 21 -28.58 -10.23 -44.77
C TRP A 21 -27.37 -9.77 -43.94
N ILE A 22 -26.23 -10.41 -44.19
CA ILE A 22 -24.86 -9.96 -43.90
C ILE A 22 -24.33 -9.34 -45.21
N PRO A 23 -23.45 -8.32 -45.15
CA PRO A 23 -22.25 -8.48 -45.96
C PRO A 23 -20.94 -8.16 -45.22
N SER A 24 -19.91 -8.77 -45.78
CA SER A 24 -18.57 -9.03 -45.27
C SER A 24 -17.49 -8.02 -45.68
N ARG A 25 -16.42 -7.97 -44.86
CA ARG A 25 -14.99 -7.68 -45.11
C ARG A 25 -14.55 -7.27 -46.55
N ARG A 26 -13.81 -6.15 -46.67
CA ARG A 26 -12.33 -6.09 -46.97
C ARG A 26 -11.88 -4.67 -47.39
N SER A 27 -10.79 -4.23 -46.78
CA SER A 27 -9.64 -3.46 -47.31
C SER A 27 -9.87 -2.12 -48.02
N PHE A 28 -9.38 -1.03 -47.41
CA PHE A 28 -8.54 -0.03 -48.11
C PHE A 28 -7.69 0.78 -47.10
N MET A 29 -6.37 0.66 -47.21
CA MET A 29 -5.41 1.65 -46.68
C MET A 29 -5.39 2.85 -47.61
N ALA A 30 -5.48 4.07 -47.07
CA ALA A 30 -4.67 5.21 -47.53
C ALA A 30 -4.82 6.39 -46.55
N TRP A 31 -3.68 6.70 -45.93
CA TRP A 31 -3.20 8.02 -45.51
C TRP A 31 -4.06 9.25 -45.84
N LEU A 32 -4.33 10.07 -44.83
CA LEU A 32 -3.99 11.51 -44.83
C LEU A 32 -3.86 11.98 -43.38
N GLY A 33 -2.70 12.56 -43.07
CA GLY A 33 -2.23 12.84 -41.72
C GLY A 33 -2.99 13.95 -41.02
N LEU A 34 -3.18 13.76 -39.72
CA LEU A 34 -3.35 14.81 -38.73
C LEU A 34 -2.54 14.41 -37.49
N SER A 35 -1.69 15.33 -37.06
CA SER A 35 -0.76 15.23 -35.93
C SER A 35 -1.42 14.70 -34.65
N PRO A 36 -0.75 13.87 -33.84
CA PRO A 36 -1.25 13.54 -32.51
C PRO A 36 -1.02 14.74 -31.59
N LEU A 37 -2.10 15.47 -31.32
CA LEU A 37 -2.16 16.42 -30.22
C LEU A 37 -2.01 15.66 -28.89
N LEU A 38 -0.94 16.00 -28.17
CA LEU A 38 -0.68 15.83 -26.75
C LEU A 38 -1.92 15.42 -25.92
N TRP A 39 -2.02 14.13 -25.58
CA TRP A 39 -2.88 13.67 -24.50
C TRP A 39 -2.17 13.88 -23.16
N GLY A 40 -2.05 15.14 -22.75
CA GLY A 40 -1.72 15.47 -21.37
C GLY A 40 -2.91 15.09 -20.49
N TRP A 41 -2.80 13.97 -19.78
CA TRP A 41 -3.66 13.69 -18.63
C TRP A 41 -3.31 14.71 -17.55
N ARG A 42 -3.94 15.88 -17.61
CA ARG A 42 -4.12 16.71 -16.44
C ARG A 42 -4.93 15.86 -15.46
N ILE A 43 -4.31 15.48 -14.36
CA ILE A 43 -5.05 15.33 -13.11
C ILE A 43 -5.70 16.69 -12.94
N LEU A 44 -6.97 16.80 -13.32
CA LEU A 44 -7.78 17.92 -12.90
C LEU A 44 -7.69 17.88 -11.37
N PRO A 45 -7.27 18.95 -10.68
CA PRO A 45 -7.66 19.06 -9.29
C PRO A 45 -9.17 18.82 -9.31
N THR A 46 -9.68 18.02 -8.38
CA THR A 46 -11.09 18.09 -8.04
C THR A 46 -11.35 19.56 -7.74
N THR A 47 -11.80 20.30 -8.74
CA THR A 47 -12.36 21.61 -8.54
C THR A 47 -13.55 21.29 -7.66
N SER A 48 -13.40 21.54 -6.37
CA SER A 48 -14.54 21.89 -5.56
C SER A 48 -15.27 22.92 -6.39
N VAL A 49 -16.42 22.52 -6.92
CA VAL A 49 -17.34 23.48 -7.50
C VAL A 49 -17.62 24.39 -6.31
N SER A 50 -17.01 25.57 -6.30
CA SER A 50 -17.40 26.67 -5.44
C SER A 50 -18.75 27.17 -5.95
N GLY A 51 -19.75 26.30 -5.89
CA GLY A 51 -21.12 26.73 -5.79
C GLY A 51 -21.16 27.54 -4.51
N GLN A 52 -21.42 28.83 -4.61
CA GLN A 52 -22.09 29.52 -3.53
C GLN A 52 -23.36 28.72 -3.27
N ALA A 53 -23.32 27.86 -2.25
CA ALA A 53 -24.50 27.23 -1.71
C ALA A 53 -25.51 28.35 -1.46
N ARG A 54 -26.70 28.19 -2.01
CA ARG A 54 -27.81 29.04 -1.61
C ARG A 54 -28.00 28.79 -0.13
N ASP A 55 -27.73 29.81 0.67
CA ASP A 55 -28.02 29.84 2.08
C ASP A 55 -29.53 29.59 2.26
N THR A 56 -29.89 28.36 2.65
CA THR A 56 -31.28 28.00 2.88
C THR A 56 -31.74 28.36 4.29
N GLY A 57 -30.81 28.69 5.20
CA GLY A 57 -31.10 28.95 6.62
C GLY A 57 -31.56 27.74 7.45
N VAL A 58 -31.96 26.64 6.80
CA VAL A 58 -32.67 25.52 7.45
C VAL A 58 -31.73 24.64 8.30
N GLU A 59 -30.54 24.32 7.82
CA GLU A 59 -29.58 23.43 8.50
C GLU A 59 -28.43 24.18 9.18
N PRO A 60 -27.88 23.66 10.30
CA PRO A 60 -26.66 24.19 10.88
C PRO A 60 -25.46 24.06 9.96
N ARG A 61 -24.54 25.02 10.05
CA ARG A 61 -23.33 25.08 9.23
C ARG A 61 -22.09 25.13 10.09
N MET A 62 -21.08 24.35 9.76
CA MET A 62 -19.79 24.38 10.45
C MET A 62 -18.74 25.12 9.60
N THR A 63 -17.96 25.99 10.25
CA THR A 63 -16.75 26.59 9.67
C THR A 63 -15.52 26.19 10.47
N VAL A 64 -14.34 26.25 9.84
CA VAL A 64 -13.06 25.91 10.48
C VAL A 64 -11.98 26.94 10.14
N HIS A 65 -11.18 27.32 11.14
CA HIS A 65 -10.06 28.25 11.03
C HIS A 65 -8.83 27.76 11.83
N PRO A 66 -7.60 27.79 11.29
CA PRO A 66 -7.29 28.15 9.92
C PRO A 66 -7.81 27.09 8.93
N ARG A 67 -8.15 27.52 7.72
CA ARG A 67 -8.50 26.59 6.63
C ARG A 67 -7.30 25.85 6.07
N ARG A 68 -6.09 26.33 6.35
CA ARG A 68 -4.84 25.73 5.91
C ARG A 68 -3.87 25.62 7.09
N ALA A 69 -3.31 24.44 7.29
CA ALA A 69 -2.29 24.17 8.29
C ALA A 69 -1.10 23.47 7.65
N LEU A 70 0.08 23.56 8.27
CA LEU A 70 1.25 22.78 7.82
C LEU A 70 1.20 21.39 8.46
N ALA A 71 1.55 20.37 7.69
CA ALA A 71 1.67 18.99 8.15
C ALA A 71 2.52 18.90 9.43
N GLY A 72 2.02 18.21 10.45
CA GLY A 72 2.75 17.91 11.68
C GLY A 72 3.10 19.14 12.52
N SER A 73 2.44 20.27 12.28
CA SER A 73 2.68 21.51 13.01
C SER A 73 1.69 21.71 14.15
N HIS A 74 2.12 22.44 15.18
CA HIS A 74 1.25 22.84 16.28
C HIS A 74 0.31 23.96 15.82
N GLN A 75 -1.00 23.74 15.96
CA GLN A 75 -2.05 24.65 15.50
C GLN A 75 -3.05 24.95 16.61
N GLN A 76 -3.67 26.12 16.48
CA GLN A 76 -4.93 26.42 17.14
C GLN A 76 -6.02 26.35 16.07
N VAL A 77 -6.95 25.40 16.22
CA VAL A 77 -8.03 25.16 15.27
C VAL A 77 -9.35 25.51 15.93
N HIS A 78 -10.08 26.43 15.32
CA HIS A 78 -11.37 26.93 15.73
C HIS A 78 -12.45 26.38 14.82
N PHE A 79 -13.38 25.63 15.39
CA PHE A 79 -14.60 25.16 14.73
C PHE A 79 -15.79 25.96 15.24
N GLU A 80 -16.59 26.50 14.34
CA GLU A 80 -17.79 27.25 14.70
C GLU A 80 -19.01 26.66 13.98
N LEU A 81 -19.93 26.08 14.75
CA LEU A 81 -21.24 25.68 14.26
C LEU A 81 -22.22 26.85 14.42
N SER A 82 -22.67 27.44 13.33
CA SER A 82 -23.82 28.34 13.30
C SER A 82 -25.12 27.53 13.34
N VAL A 83 -26.00 27.83 14.29
CA VAL A 83 -27.31 27.18 14.43
C VAL A 83 -28.25 27.64 13.31
N GLY A 84 -28.91 26.67 12.67
CA GLY A 84 -29.91 26.91 11.62
C GLY A 84 -31.28 27.29 12.19
N GLU A 85 -32.34 27.14 11.39
CA GLU A 85 -33.71 27.43 11.82
C GLU A 85 -34.19 26.57 13.00
N GLN A 86 -33.73 25.32 13.08
CA GLN A 86 -34.05 24.45 14.21
C GLN A 86 -33.12 24.78 15.41
N PRO A 87 -33.68 25.16 16.57
CA PRO A 87 -32.88 25.48 17.74
C PRO A 87 -32.22 24.25 18.35
N ILE A 88 -31.07 24.44 18.98
CA ILE A 88 -30.40 23.45 19.81
C ILE A 88 -30.73 23.75 21.28
N VAL A 89 -31.57 22.93 21.89
CA VAL A 89 -31.99 23.10 23.29
C VAL A 89 -31.17 22.19 24.23
N ALA A 90 -31.45 22.26 25.53
CA ALA A 90 -30.81 21.42 26.54
C ALA A 90 -30.82 19.93 26.16
N GLY A 91 -29.65 19.29 26.19
CA GLY A 91 -29.42 17.91 25.74
C GLY A 91 -29.09 17.75 24.25
N GLY A 92 -29.36 18.79 23.44
CA GLY A 92 -28.90 18.94 22.07
C GLY A 92 -27.45 19.40 21.99
N GLY A 93 -26.88 19.38 20.79
CA GLY A 93 -25.49 19.80 20.60
C GLY A 93 -24.87 19.42 19.26
N VAL A 94 -23.54 19.45 19.24
CA VAL A 94 -22.71 19.14 18.07
C VAL A 94 -21.61 18.17 18.46
N ARG A 95 -21.24 17.28 17.54
CA ARG A 95 -20.03 16.46 17.65
C ARG A 95 -19.19 16.54 16.39
N ILE A 96 -17.87 16.52 16.58
CA ILE A 96 -16.88 16.49 15.51
C ILE A 96 -15.92 15.32 15.72
N GLU A 97 -15.36 14.78 14.63
CA GLU A 97 -14.34 13.73 14.69
C GLU A 97 -13.04 14.20 14.07
N LEU A 98 -11.98 14.21 14.88
CA LEU A 98 -10.61 14.45 14.44
C LEU A 98 -9.90 13.13 14.17
N PRO A 99 -9.03 13.05 13.15
CA PRO A 99 -8.31 11.83 12.84
C PRO A 99 -7.18 11.64 13.85
N VAL A 100 -7.44 10.78 14.82
CA VAL A 100 -6.50 10.38 15.87
C VAL A 100 -6.19 8.91 15.67
N ALA A 101 -4.90 8.56 15.66
CA ALA A 101 -4.46 7.18 15.60
C ALA A 101 -3.86 6.74 16.94
N TYR A 102 -3.90 5.44 17.18
CA TYR A 102 -3.24 4.79 18.30
C TYR A 102 -1.84 4.31 17.84
N LEU A 103 -0.87 4.38 18.76
CA LEU A 103 0.37 3.60 18.68
C LEU A 103 1.35 4.04 17.54
N GLU A 104 1.71 3.18 16.58
CA GLU A 104 2.84 3.38 15.66
C GLU A 104 2.66 4.52 14.66
N THR A 105 1.41 4.85 14.29
CA THR A 105 1.08 5.97 13.40
C THR A 105 0.62 7.21 14.14
N ALA A 106 0.58 7.20 15.49
CA ALA A 106 0.21 8.36 16.29
C ALA A 106 0.98 9.65 15.90
N PRO A 107 2.29 9.62 15.55
CA PRO A 107 3.00 10.81 15.08
C PRO A 107 2.50 11.38 13.74
N SER A 108 1.71 10.62 12.98
CA SER A 108 1.19 11.00 11.68
C SER A 108 -0.19 11.68 11.76
N TYR A 109 -0.86 11.62 12.92
CA TYR A 109 -2.23 12.05 13.11
C TYR A 109 -2.35 13.14 14.18
N TRP A 110 -3.57 13.61 14.45
CA TRP A 110 -3.81 14.71 15.40
C TRP A 110 -3.54 14.25 16.83
N ASP A 111 -3.10 15.16 17.69
CA ASP A 111 -3.06 14.88 19.13
C ASP A 111 -4.46 14.55 19.62
N GLN A 112 -4.53 13.50 20.44
CA GLN A 112 -5.78 13.09 21.07
C GLN A 112 -6.38 14.25 21.88
N PRO A 113 -7.66 14.60 21.64
CA PRO A 113 -8.38 15.58 22.43
C PRO A 113 -8.33 15.32 23.93
N GLN A 114 -8.22 16.38 24.73
CA GLN A 114 -8.28 16.33 26.20
C GLN A 114 -8.82 17.67 26.77
N THR A 115 -9.40 17.64 27.97
CA THR A 115 -9.96 18.82 28.66
C THR A 115 -9.30 19.12 30.02
N ASN A 116 -8.26 18.37 30.38
CA ASN A 116 -7.69 18.34 31.73
C ASN A 116 -6.49 19.28 31.90
N THR A 117 -5.78 19.61 30.82
CA THR A 117 -4.55 20.39 30.85
C THR A 117 -4.63 21.52 29.81
N PRO A 118 -5.06 22.74 30.20
CA PRO A 118 -5.27 23.86 29.27
C PRO A 118 -4.06 24.24 28.42
N GLU A 119 -2.86 24.05 28.96
CA GLU A 119 -1.57 24.34 28.33
C GLU A 119 -0.99 23.12 27.59
N GLY A 120 -1.66 21.97 27.71
CA GLY A 120 -1.25 20.72 27.10
C GLY A 120 -1.71 20.60 25.64
N ARG A 121 -0.98 19.78 24.87
CA ARG A 121 -1.39 19.38 23.53
C ARG A 121 -2.74 18.66 23.56
N GLY A 122 -3.50 18.80 22.48
CA GLY A 122 -4.85 18.25 22.34
C GLY A 122 -5.91 18.98 23.18
N TYR A 123 -5.61 20.13 23.81
CA TYR A 123 -6.58 20.78 24.68
C TYR A 123 -7.80 21.27 23.89
N VAL A 124 -8.99 20.98 24.41
CA VAL A 124 -10.27 21.41 23.85
C VAL A 124 -11.03 22.29 24.83
N ARG A 125 -11.58 23.40 24.33
CA ARG A 125 -12.58 24.22 25.02
C ARG A 125 -13.75 24.49 24.09
N ALA A 126 -14.94 24.63 24.65
CA ALA A 126 -16.14 24.95 23.90
C ALA A 126 -16.97 26.01 24.62
N ARG A 127 -17.65 26.87 23.85
CA ARG A 127 -18.55 27.92 24.36
C ARG A 127 -19.73 28.11 23.43
N ALA A 128 -20.85 28.55 23.98
CA ALA A 128 -21.95 29.08 23.19
C ALA A 128 -21.83 30.60 23.07
N SER A 129 -22.17 31.14 21.90
CA SER A 129 -22.18 32.58 21.62
C SER A 129 -23.05 33.40 22.60
N ASN A 130 -24.13 32.83 23.12
CA ASN A 130 -25.04 33.47 24.07
C ASN A 130 -24.72 33.18 25.55
N GLY A 131 -23.63 32.45 25.83
CA GLY A 131 -23.21 32.09 27.18
C GLY A 131 -23.89 30.85 27.77
N ALA A 132 -24.70 30.11 27.02
CA ALA A 132 -25.22 28.81 27.43
C ALA A 132 -24.07 27.87 27.87
N LYS A 133 -24.32 27.08 28.92
CA LYS A 133 -23.34 26.14 29.44
C LYS A 133 -23.18 24.95 28.48
N ILE A 134 -21.95 24.75 28.02
CA ILE A 134 -21.55 23.58 27.23
C ILE A 134 -20.84 22.55 28.11
N VAL A 135 -21.20 21.28 27.96
CA VAL A 135 -20.45 20.14 28.49
C VAL A 135 -19.74 19.44 27.34
N ILE A 136 -18.44 19.23 27.50
CA ILE A 136 -17.60 18.51 26.53
C ILE A 136 -17.48 17.06 27.00
N THR A 137 -17.77 16.12 26.10
CA THR A 137 -17.49 14.69 26.26
C THR A 137 -16.56 14.25 25.15
N LEU A 138 -15.54 13.46 25.49
CA LEU A 138 -14.59 12.91 24.54
C LEU A 138 -14.83 11.41 24.37
N GLY A 139 -14.73 10.90 23.14
CA GLY A 139 -15.03 9.50 22.83
C GLY A 139 -14.51 9.05 21.46
N GLY A 140 -15.14 8.02 20.92
CA GLY A 140 -14.70 7.36 19.67
C GLY A 140 -13.70 6.24 19.92
N ALA A 141 -13.51 5.39 18.92
CA ALA A 141 -12.67 4.19 19.04
C ALA A 141 -11.21 4.51 19.43
N THR A 142 -10.68 5.63 18.93
CA THR A 142 -9.33 6.14 19.23
C THR A 142 -9.34 7.43 20.06
N GLY A 143 -10.50 7.88 20.54
CA GLY A 143 -10.62 9.12 21.33
C GLY A 143 -10.68 10.41 20.52
N GLY A 144 -10.91 10.35 19.19
CA GLY A 144 -10.96 11.52 18.31
C GLY A 144 -12.29 12.27 18.27
N ILE A 145 -13.35 11.78 18.92
CA ILE A 145 -14.68 12.43 18.91
C ILE A 145 -14.77 13.46 20.03
N ILE A 146 -15.10 14.70 19.67
CA ILE A 146 -15.41 15.80 20.58
C ILE A 146 -16.90 16.09 20.49
N GLU A 147 -17.65 15.81 21.56
CA GLU A 147 -19.08 16.07 21.68
C GLU A 147 -19.33 17.27 22.62
N CYS A 148 -20.06 18.27 22.15
CA CYS A 148 -20.39 19.50 22.88
C CYS A 148 -21.92 19.59 23.05
N ILE A 149 -22.39 19.43 24.29
CA ILE A 149 -23.82 19.39 24.65
C ILE A 149 -24.22 20.66 25.39
N VAL A 150 -25.32 21.27 24.96
CA VAL A 150 -25.95 22.43 25.61
C VAL A 150 -26.74 21.96 26.84
N MET A 151 -26.60 22.63 27.99
CA MET A 151 -27.17 22.14 29.26
C MET A 151 -28.34 22.94 29.81
N ASP A 152 -28.36 24.26 29.67
CA ASP A 152 -29.22 25.14 30.48
C ASP A 152 -29.96 26.25 29.71
N ALA A 153 -29.78 26.35 28.39
CA ALA A 153 -30.48 27.31 27.54
C ALA A 153 -30.76 26.76 26.13
N SER A 154 -31.56 27.50 25.35
CA SER A 154 -31.74 27.30 23.91
C SER A 154 -30.65 28.05 23.16
N LEU A 155 -30.18 27.48 22.06
CA LEU A 155 -29.47 28.19 21.00
C LEU A 155 -30.40 28.34 19.80
N ASP A 156 -30.75 29.56 19.46
CA ASP A 156 -31.64 29.89 18.36
C ASP A 156 -30.85 30.24 17.07
N GLY A 157 -31.55 30.34 15.94
CA GLY A 157 -30.93 30.64 14.65
C GLY A 157 -30.07 31.90 14.68
N GLY A 158 -28.83 31.79 14.20
CA GLY A 158 -27.82 32.86 14.23
C GLY A 158 -26.92 32.88 15.46
N GLU A 159 -27.20 32.07 16.49
CA GLU A 159 -26.26 31.77 17.56
C GLU A 159 -25.32 30.62 17.15
N SER A 160 -24.19 30.48 17.84
CA SER A 160 -23.20 29.45 17.52
C SER A 160 -22.68 28.66 18.74
N ILE A 161 -22.18 27.45 18.44
CA ILE A 161 -21.29 26.66 19.32
C ILE A 161 -19.89 26.74 18.74
N GLU A 162 -18.95 27.24 19.54
CA GLU A 162 -17.55 27.42 19.18
C GLU A 162 -16.70 26.39 19.92
N ILE A 163 -15.87 25.63 19.20
CA ILE A 163 -14.93 24.63 19.72
C ILE A 163 -13.51 25.06 19.32
N ASP A 164 -12.65 25.33 20.31
CA ASP A 164 -11.23 25.55 20.07
C ASP A 164 -10.44 24.28 20.46
N TYR A 165 -9.58 23.84 19.56
CA TYR A 165 -8.61 22.77 19.73
C TYR A 165 -7.19 23.34 19.62
N VAL A 166 -6.27 22.92 20.50
CA VAL A 166 -4.85 23.31 20.45
C VAL A 166 -3.98 22.06 20.50
N GLY A 167 -3.27 21.77 19.42
CA GLY A 167 -2.45 20.56 19.31
C GLY A 167 -1.72 20.44 17.98
N ILE A 168 -0.96 19.38 17.81
CA ILE A 168 -0.38 19.02 16.51
C ILE A 168 -1.47 18.45 15.61
N VAL A 169 -1.56 19.00 14.40
CA VAL A 169 -2.41 18.44 13.33
C VAL A 169 -1.67 17.32 12.60
N GLN A 170 -2.42 16.47 11.88
CA GLN A 170 -1.82 15.38 11.11
C GLN A 170 -0.63 15.80 10.26
N SER A 171 0.29 14.87 10.09
CA SER A 171 1.50 15.01 9.29
C SER A 171 1.29 14.60 7.82
N LEU A 172 0.09 14.14 7.47
CA LEU A 172 -0.25 13.63 6.16
C LEU A 172 -1.05 14.68 5.37
N THR A 173 -0.73 14.88 4.10
CA THR A 173 -1.27 16.02 3.31
C THR A 173 -2.44 15.64 2.45
N TRP A 174 -3.60 16.23 2.75
CA TRP A 174 -4.79 16.25 1.92
C TRP A 174 -5.78 17.26 2.50
N ASP A 175 -6.83 17.53 1.75
CA ASP A 175 -8.03 18.20 2.23
C ASP A 175 -8.74 17.29 3.23
N LEU A 176 -8.59 17.57 4.52
CA LEU A 176 -9.23 16.81 5.59
C LEU A 176 -10.65 17.33 5.82
N ALA A 177 -11.65 16.58 5.36
CA ALA A 177 -13.03 16.79 5.77
C ALA A 177 -13.23 16.33 7.22
N VAL A 178 -13.58 17.25 8.12
CA VAL A 178 -13.90 16.92 9.51
C VAL A 178 -15.36 16.52 9.56
N ARG A 179 -15.65 15.29 10.03
CA ARG A 179 -17.03 14.81 10.18
C ARG A 179 -17.72 15.62 11.26
N VAL A 180 -18.96 16.05 10.98
CA VAL A 180 -19.76 16.86 11.89
C VAL A 180 -21.18 16.30 11.92
N GLU A 181 -21.68 16.10 13.12
CA GLU A 181 -23.08 15.79 13.36
C GLU A 181 -23.66 16.70 14.43
N TRP A 182 -24.97 16.93 14.37
CA TRP A 182 -25.70 17.75 15.32
C TRP A 182 -27.04 17.09 15.70
N ARG A 183 -27.66 17.56 16.77
CA ARG A 183 -29.04 17.22 17.14
C ARG A 183 -29.67 18.38 17.90
N GLY A 184 -30.98 18.58 17.76
CA GLY A 184 -31.70 19.66 18.43
C GLY A 184 -31.91 19.40 19.92
N ASN A 185 -32.10 18.15 20.34
CA ASN A 185 -32.30 17.75 21.73
C ASN A 185 -31.80 16.31 22.00
N ALA A 186 -31.90 15.86 23.26
CA ALA A 186 -31.42 14.54 23.69
C ALA A 186 -32.24 13.34 23.14
N GLN A 187 -33.46 13.56 22.65
CA GLN A 187 -34.34 12.50 22.12
C GLN A 187 -34.17 12.30 20.61
N GLU A 188 -33.59 13.29 19.92
CA GLU A 188 -33.34 13.23 18.49
C GLU A 188 -32.06 12.44 18.17
N PRO A 189 -32.05 11.71 17.04
CA PRO A 189 -30.83 11.10 16.54
C PRO A 189 -29.84 12.18 16.08
N TRP A 190 -28.55 11.84 16.10
CA TRP A 190 -27.51 12.65 15.46
C TRP A 190 -27.73 12.71 13.95
N GLN A 191 -27.53 13.88 13.36
CA GLN A 191 -27.71 14.15 11.94
C GLN A 191 -26.43 14.78 11.37
N SER A 192 -25.95 14.27 10.24
CA SER A 192 -24.80 14.88 9.54
C SER A 192 -25.21 16.22 8.93
N ILE A 193 -24.30 17.19 8.94
CA ILE A 193 -24.50 18.42 8.16
C ILE A 193 -24.27 18.15 6.68
N SER A 194 -24.90 18.93 5.81
CA SER A 194 -24.80 18.79 4.35
C SER A 194 -23.41 19.16 3.78
N GLU A 195 -22.69 20.09 4.42
CA GLU A 195 -21.35 20.51 4.01
C GLU A 195 -20.34 20.35 5.16
N LEU A 196 -19.43 19.37 5.03
CA LEU A 196 -18.36 19.18 6.02
C LEU A 196 -17.29 20.28 5.88
N PRO A 197 -16.80 20.86 6.99
CA PRO A 197 -15.68 21.78 6.97
C PRO A 197 -14.41 21.03 6.59
N THR A 198 -13.52 21.71 5.85
CA THR A 198 -12.27 21.13 5.37
C THR A 198 -11.06 21.92 5.88
N VAL A 199 -10.04 21.19 6.32
CA VAL A 199 -8.71 21.74 6.63
C VAL A 199 -7.71 21.24 5.58
N ASP A 200 -7.14 22.15 4.78
CA ASP A 200 -6.04 21.87 3.84
C ASP A 200 -4.75 21.67 4.64
N ILE A 201 -4.30 20.42 4.74
CA ILE A 201 -3.02 20.09 5.34
C ILE A 201 -1.94 20.15 4.26
N ALA A 202 -1.15 21.22 4.28
CA ALA A 202 -0.11 21.47 3.30
C ALA A 202 1.24 20.82 3.68
N PRO A 203 2.02 20.36 2.69
CA PRO A 203 3.31 19.70 2.93
C PRO A 203 4.36 20.64 3.51
N GLN A 204 5.38 20.07 4.12
CA GLN A 204 6.58 20.80 4.52
C GLN A 204 7.59 20.92 3.36
N THR A 205 8.77 21.48 3.65
CA THR A 205 9.85 21.59 2.67
C THR A 205 10.46 20.23 2.35
N ALA A 206 10.95 20.09 1.11
CA ALA A 206 11.58 18.86 0.65
C ALA A 206 12.74 18.44 1.55
N ARG A 207 12.76 17.15 1.92
CA ARG A 207 13.79 16.52 2.74
C ARG A 207 14.35 15.24 2.11
N THR A 208 13.57 14.60 1.25
CA THR A 208 13.94 13.37 0.56
C THR A 208 13.88 13.60 -0.95
N LEU A 209 14.89 13.12 -1.66
CA LEU A 209 15.00 13.17 -3.11
C LEU A 209 15.34 11.77 -3.62
N PHE A 210 14.61 11.28 -4.62
CA PHE A 210 14.97 10.06 -5.33
C PHE A 210 14.52 10.15 -6.79
N ALA A 211 15.02 9.22 -7.60
CA ALA A 211 14.52 9.02 -8.94
C ALA A 211 14.02 7.58 -9.11
N VAL A 212 13.23 7.33 -10.15
CA VAL A 212 12.76 5.98 -10.50
C VAL A 212 12.88 5.78 -11.99
N ALA A 213 13.52 4.68 -12.38
CA ALA A 213 13.66 4.22 -13.76
C ALA A 213 13.16 2.76 -13.87
N PRO A 214 12.69 2.30 -15.04
CA PRO A 214 12.31 0.90 -15.23
C PRO A 214 13.46 -0.05 -14.90
N ALA A 215 13.15 -1.20 -14.27
CA ALA A 215 14.18 -2.15 -13.83
C ALA A 215 14.90 -2.86 -14.99
N GLU A 216 14.22 -3.04 -16.13
CA GLU A 216 14.72 -3.73 -17.33
C GLU A 216 14.56 -2.80 -18.54
N LEU A 217 15.64 -2.56 -19.26
CA LEU A 217 15.64 -1.65 -20.41
C LEU A 217 16.39 -2.26 -21.59
N GLN A 218 15.89 -2.01 -22.79
CA GLN A 218 16.63 -2.27 -24.02
C GLN A 218 17.50 -1.07 -24.34
N ARG A 219 18.77 -1.30 -24.74
CA ARG A 219 19.70 -0.24 -25.15
C ARG A 219 19.07 0.67 -26.21
N ASP A 220 19.34 1.97 -26.09
CA ASP A 220 18.92 3.03 -27.00
C ASP A 220 17.38 3.21 -27.11
N THR A 221 16.60 2.60 -26.20
CA THR A 221 15.14 2.74 -26.12
C THR A 221 14.76 3.83 -25.10
N GLU A 222 13.75 4.64 -25.45
CA GLU A 222 13.25 5.73 -24.61
C GLU A 222 12.52 5.20 -23.38
N PHE A 223 12.76 5.86 -22.24
CA PHE A 223 11.99 5.64 -21.02
C PHE A 223 11.76 6.95 -20.25
N ASP A 224 10.80 6.89 -19.33
CA ASP A 224 10.45 7.96 -18.41
C ASP A 224 11.26 7.85 -17.13
N LEU A 225 12.01 8.90 -16.79
CA LEU A 225 12.68 9.05 -15.50
C LEU A 225 11.85 9.96 -14.60
N ALA A 226 11.26 9.41 -13.54
CA ALA A 226 10.58 10.21 -12.53
C ALA A 226 11.58 10.69 -11.47
N VAL A 227 11.58 11.99 -11.15
CA VAL A 227 12.28 12.59 -10.03
C VAL A 227 11.26 13.08 -9.01
N VAL A 228 11.43 12.66 -7.76
CA VAL A 228 10.44 12.82 -6.69
C VAL A 228 11.08 13.52 -5.50
N LEU A 229 10.43 14.58 -5.01
CA LEU A 229 10.78 15.28 -3.79
C LEU A 229 9.66 15.10 -2.76
N LEU A 230 10.03 14.53 -1.61
CA LEU A 230 9.13 14.37 -0.47
C LEU A 230 9.59 15.22 0.72
N ASP A 231 8.65 15.64 1.55
CA ASP A 231 8.96 16.16 2.88
C ASP A 231 9.32 15.02 3.87
N GLN A 232 9.62 15.35 5.12
CA GLN A 232 10.03 14.38 6.14
C GLN A 232 8.95 13.34 6.49
N PHE A 233 7.69 13.60 6.13
CA PHE A 233 6.56 12.72 6.42
C PHE A 233 6.21 11.81 5.24
N GLY A 234 6.88 11.98 4.09
CA GLY A 234 6.56 11.28 2.86
C GLY A 234 5.54 12.02 1.98
N ASN A 235 5.12 13.24 2.32
CA ASN A 235 4.23 14.00 1.45
C ASN A 235 5.01 14.55 0.26
N ARG A 236 4.36 14.72 -0.90
CA ARG A 236 4.96 15.45 -2.02
C ARG A 236 5.31 16.87 -1.58
N ALA A 237 6.55 17.30 -1.77
CA ALA A 237 6.99 18.66 -1.47
C ALA A 237 6.50 19.64 -2.56
N THR A 238 5.19 19.87 -2.63
CA THR A 238 4.52 20.62 -3.71
C THR A 238 4.98 22.08 -3.84
N GLY A 239 5.61 22.62 -2.80
CA GLY A 239 6.20 23.96 -2.78
C GLY A 239 7.62 24.06 -3.37
N TYR A 240 8.27 22.95 -3.73
CA TYR A 240 9.65 22.98 -4.25
C TYR A 240 9.73 23.67 -5.62
N ARG A 241 10.64 24.64 -5.75
CA ARG A 241 10.89 25.41 -7.00
C ARG A 241 12.38 25.50 -7.36
N GLY A 242 13.21 24.65 -6.74
CA GLY A 242 14.64 24.64 -6.96
C GLY A 242 15.03 23.96 -8.28
N ILE A 243 16.32 24.01 -8.59
CA ILE A 243 16.90 23.38 -9.78
C ILE A 243 17.31 21.96 -9.44
N VAL A 244 16.92 21.02 -10.30
CA VAL A 244 17.38 19.64 -10.30
C VAL A 244 18.42 19.44 -11.40
N THR A 245 19.50 18.73 -11.08
CA THR A 245 20.53 18.31 -12.02
C THR A 245 20.73 16.80 -11.97
N LEU A 246 21.07 16.21 -13.11
CA LEU A 246 21.23 14.77 -13.29
C LEU A 246 22.68 14.44 -13.65
N THR A 247 23.17 13.31 -13.12
CA THR A 247 24.40 12.63 -13.57
C THR A 247 24.10 11.14 -13.76
N SER A 248 24.97 10.37 -14.42
CA SER A 248 24.71 8.95 -14.67
C SER A 248 25.98 8.13 -14.68
N THR A 249 25.83 6.84 -14.36
CA THR A 249 26.87 5.82 -14.54
C THR A 249 27.08 5.44 -16.01
N ASP A 250 26.11 5.72 -16.88
CA ASP A 250 26.22 5.41 -18.31
C ASP A 250 27.03 6.49 -19.03
N PRO A 251 28.22 6.18 -19.58
CA PRO A 251 29.04 7.17 -20.27
C PRO A 251 28.49 7.63 -21.62
N ARG A 252 27.45 6.96 -22.16
CA ARG A 252 26.83 7.25 -23.46
C ARG A 252 25.50 7.98 -23.37
N ILE A 253 24.97 8.20 -22.17
CA ILE A 253 23.68 8.86 -21.98
C ILE A 253 23.78 10.36 -22.27
N GLU A 254 22.81 10.88 -23.02
CA GLU A 254 22.58 12.31 -23.14
C GLU A 254 21.52 12.71 -22.10
N LEU A 255 21.97 13.32 -21.00
CA LEU A 255 21.07 13.73 -19.92
C LEU A 255 20.32 15.03 -20.25
N PRO A 256 19.07 15.17 -19.79
CA PRO A 256 18.38 16.44 -19.78
C PRO A 256 19.20 17.56 -19.13
N ARG A 257 19.01 18.79 -19.61
CA ARG A 257 19.60 19.99 -19.00
C ARG A 257 19.07 20.19 -17.56
N PRO A 258 19.78 20.94 -16.71
CA PRO A 258 19.25 21.37 -15.41
C PRO A 258 17.84 21.93 -15.54
N TYR A 259 16.93 21.45 -14.68
CA TYR A 259 15.50 21.76 -14.75
C TYR A 259 15.03 22.47 -13.48
N THR A 260 14.34 23.59 -13.64
CA THR A 260 13.72 24.33 -12.53
C THR A 260 12.31 23.80 -12.28
N PHE A 261 12.07 23.25 -11.09
CA PHE A 261 10.74 22.79 -10.71
C PHE A 261 9.74 23.95 -10.69
N THR A 262 8.54 23.67 -11.17
CA THR A 262 7.42 24.58 -11.31
C THR A 262 6.27 24.15 -10.39
N GLU A 263 5.22 24.96 -10.35
CA GLU A 263 3.99 24.59 -9.64
C GLU A 263 3.31 23.35 -10.22
N ALA A 264 3.40 23.15 -11.54
CA ALA A 264 2.80 22.01 -12.22
C ALA A 264 3.45 20.67 -11.83
N ASP A 265 4.71 20.69 -11.39
CA ASP A 265 5.42 19.49 -10.97
C ASP A 265 4.88 18.96 -9.63
N ALA A 266 4.41 19.85 -8.74
CA ALA A 266 3.84 19.47 -7.45
C ALA A 266 4.70 18.42 -6.68
N GLY A 267 6.03 18.54 -6.73
CA GLY A 267 6.98 17.64 -6.10
C GLY A 267 7.41 16.42 -6.93
N VAL A 268 6.84 16.20 -8.12
CA VAL A 268 7.21 15.11 -9.04
C VAL A 268 7.40 15.65 -10.45
N HIS A 269 8.57 15.43 -11.04
CA HIS A 269 8.82 15.75 -12.45
C HIS A 269 9.21 14.48 -13.21
N VAL A 270 8.67 14.30 -14.42
CA VAL A 270 9.01 13.18 -15.30
C VAL A 270 9.81 13.70 -16.48
N PHE A 271 11.07 13.29 -16.57
CA PHE A 271 11.88 13.49 -17.76
C PHE A 271 11.58 12.39 -18.77
N GLU A 272 10.97 12.78 -19.89
CA GLU A 272 10.66 11.87 -21.00
C GLU A 272 11.89 11.69 -21.91
N ASN A 273 11.89 10.60 -22.70
CA ASN A 273 12.87 10.33 -23.76
C ASN A 273 14.32 10.12 -23.28
N VAL A 274 14.50 9.67 -22.05
CA VAL A 274 15.83 9.28 -21.53
C VAL A 274 16.25 7.94 -22.17
N LYS A 275 17.54 7.77 -22.48
CA LYS A 275 18.08 6.56 -23.13
C LYS A 275 19.39 6.13 -22.49
N TYR A 276 19.49 4.87 -22.09
CA TYR A 276 20.79 4.27 -21.80
C TYR A 276 21.41 3.69 -23.08
N GLY A 277 22.68 4.01 -23.31
CA GLY A 277 23.49 3.52 -24.42
C GLY A 277 24.51 2.44 -24.02
N THR A 278 24.68 2.16 -22.74
CA THR A 278 25.66 1.16 -22.25
C THR A 278 24.96 -0.02 -21.60
N LEU A 279 25.36 -1.25 -21.98
CA LEU A 279 24.82 -2.49 -21.43
C LEU A 279 25.19 -2.68 -19.95
N GLY A 280 24.46 -3.55 -19.25
CA GLY A 280 24.66 -3.84 -17.84
C GLY A 280 23.88 -2.90 -16.93
N PHE A 281 24.25 -2.87 -15.65
CA PHE A 281 23.56 -2.04 -14.66
C PHE A 281 23.89 -0.56 -14.86
N GLN A 282 22.86 0.25 -15.10
CA GLN A 282 22.96 1.70 -15.23
C GLN A 282 22.03 2.42 -14.26
N ARG A 283 22.44 3.60 -13.80
CA ARG A 283 21.70 4.45 -12.86
C ARG A 283 21.83 5.93 -13.23
N ILE A 284 20.86 6.73 -12.80
CA ILE A 284 20.94 8.18 -12.79
C ILE A 284 20.98 8.68 -11.34
N ASP A 285 21.93 9.52 -11.02
CA ASP A 285 21.99 10.25 -9.76
C ASP A 285 21.38 11.65 -9.96
N VAL A 286 20.75 12.16 -8.91
CA VAL A 286 19.99 13.41 -8.96
C VAL A 286 20.35 14.30 -7.77
N THR A 287 20.50 15.59 -8.02
CA THR A 287 20.79 16.58 -6.97
C THR A 287 19.85 17.77 -7.06
N ALA A 288 19.42 18.27 -5.90
CA ALA A 288 18.44 19.35 -5.79
C ALA A 288 18.80 20.24 -4.57
N GLY A 289 19.61 21.28 -4.78
CA GLY A 289 20.22 22.02 -3.68
C GLY A 289 21.18 21.12 -2.88
N GLU A 290 20.92 20.96 -1.58
CA GLU A 290 21.69 20.05 -0.70
C GLU A 290 21.15 18.60 -0.70
N LEU A 291 20.02 18.35 -1.38
CA LEU A 291 19.45 17.02 -1.46
C LEU A 291 20.16 16.20 -2.53
N HIS A 292 20.50 14.96 -2.18
CA HIS A 292 21.07 13.97 -3.08
C HIS A 292 20.14 12.77 -3.13
N GLY A 293 19.90 12.28 -4.33
CA GLY A 293 19.08 11.11 -4.60
C GLY A 293 19.66 10.32 -5.75
N ARG A 294 19.08 9.15 -5.99
CA ARG A 294 19.48 8.27 -7.08
C ARG A 294 18.28 7.48 -7.58
N SER A 295 18.33 7.02 -8.82
CA SER A 295 17.40 6.01 -9.32
C SER A 295 17.76 4.64 -8.76
N ASN A 296 16.82 3.70 -8.82
CA ASN A 296 17.22 2.30 -8.86
C ASN A 296 18.14 2.06 -10.06
N TYR A 297 18.92 0.98 -10.00
CA TYR A 297 19.58 0.49 -11.20
C TYR A 297 18.54 -0.03 -12.19
N SER A 298 18.85 0.10 -13.48
CA SER A 298 18.22 -0.58 -14.60
C SER A 298 19.22 -1.57 -15.18
N GLU A 299 18.79 -2.80 -15.46
CA GLU A 299 19.58 -3.76 -16.24
C GLU A 299 19.35 -3.48 -17.74
N VAL A 300 20.39 -3.02 -18.42
CA VAL A 300 20.34 -2.65 -19.84
C VAL A 300 20.86 -3.79 -20.71
N SER A 301 20.03 -4.29 -21.62
CA SER A 301 20.34 -5.41 -22.52
C SER A 301 20.17 -5.04 -24.00
N ASP A 302 20.72 -5.85 -24.91
CA ASP A 302 20.50 -5.67 -26.36
C ASP A 302 19.04 -5.96 -26.77
N ALA A 303 18.36 -6.83 -26.01
CA ALA A 303 16.95 -7.15 -26.14
C ALA A 303 16.36 -7.44 -24.76
N LEU A 304 15.11 -7.03 -24.53
CA LEU A 304 14.44 -7.28 -23.25
C LEU A 304 14.37 -8.79 -22.93
N PRO A 305 14.64 -9.19 -21.67
CA PRO A 305 14.51 -10.58 -21.28
C PRO A 305 13.05 -11.04 -21.33
N ARG A 306 12.85 -12.36 -21.51
CA ARG A 306 11.51 -12.97 -21.52
C ARG A 306 10.77 -12.71 -20.22
N LEU A 307 11.46 -12.84 -19.09
CA LEU A 307 10.97 -12.49 -17.76
C LEU A 307 11.64 -11.19 -17.33
N ARG A 308 10.82 -10.19 -17.00
CA ARG A 308 11.23 -8.85 -16.57
C ARG A 308 10.87 -8.64 -15.11
N ARG A 309 11.67 -7.82 -14.44
CA ARG A 309 11.43 -7.40 -13.05
C ARG A 309 10.39 -6.28 -12.99
N TYR A 310 9.45 -6.44 -12.07
CA TYR A 310 8.52 -5.41 -11.66
C TYR A 310 8.45 -5.36 -10.13
N PHE A 311 8.30 -4.15 -9.58
CA PHE A 311 8.17 -3.93 -8.14
C PHE A 311 6.75 -3.54 -7.78
N GLY A 312 6.24 -4.07 -6.68
CA GLY A 312 4.90 -3.74 -6.22
C GLY A 312 4.71 -3.78 -4.71
N GLU A 313 3.51 -3.38 -4.33
CA GLU A 313 3.02 -3.32 -2.95
C GLU A 313 1.73 -4.14 -2.86
N SER A 314 1.77 -5.35 -2.28
CA SER A 314 0.59 -6.21 -2.21
C SER A 314 -0.30 -5.96 -0.99
N HIS A 315 0.12 -5.12 -0.04
CA HIS A 315 -0.54 -5.05 1.26
C HIS A 315 -0.44 -3.64 1.85
N PHE A 316 -1.54 -2.90 1.74
CA PHE A 316 -1.73 -1.63 2.45
C PHE A 316 -3.20 -1.42 2.82
N HIS A 317 -3.43 -0.59 3.83
CA HIS A 317 -4.73 -0.31 4.40
C HIS A 317 -5.15 1.12 4.13
N THR A 318 -6.46 1.28 3.95
CA THR A 318 -7.13 2.57 3.88
C THR A 318 -8.46 2.49 4.64
N GLY A 319 -9.41 3.38 4.38
CA GLY A 319 -10.77 3.25 4.90
C GLY A 319 -11.72 2.55 3.94
N SER A 320 -11.21 1.71 3.00
CA SER A 320 -11.83 1.56 1.68
C SER A 320 -13.32 1.24 1.70
N GLY A 321 -14.01 1.81 0.70
CA GLY A 321 -15.47 1.74 0.51
C GLY A 321 -16.30 2.50 1.53
N THR A 322 -15.84 2.63 2.77
CA THR A 322 -16.48 3.38 3.86
C THR A 322 -15.99 4.83 3.97
N ASN A 323 -15.20 5.32 3.00
CA ASN A 323 -14.63 6.67 3.00
C ASN A 323 -15.70 7.69 3.45
N HIS A 324 -15.52 8.25 4.65
CA HIS A 324 -16.39 9.26 5.23
C HIS A 324 -17.82 8.82 5.64
N GLU A 325 -18.14 7.53 5.65
CA GLU A 325 -19.46 7.03 6.07
C GLU A 325 -19.57 6.88 7.59
N GLY A 326 -19.83 8.00 8.28
CA GLY A 326 -20.20 8.02 9.70
C GLY A 326 -19.02 8.09 10.68
N PHE A 327 -19.33 8.33 11.96
CA PHE A 327 -18.32 8.47 13.03
C PHE A 327 -17.72 7.12 13.43
N THR A 328 -16.43 7.11 13.79
CA THR A 328 -15.72 5.90 14.22
C THR A 328 -16.02 5.61 15.71
N THR A 329 -17.23 5.13 16.00
CA THR A 329 -17.73 4.97 17.39
C THR A 329 -17.41 3.62 18.02
N THR A 330 -16.96 2.62 17.25
CA THR A 330 -16.64 1.27 17.77
C THR A 330 -15.32 0.75 17.22
N GLY A 331 -14.73 -0.20 17.94
CA GLY A 331 -13.58 -1.01 17.52
C GLY A 331 -13.78 -1.84 16.23
N ALA A 332 -14.97 -1.79 15.66
CA ALA A 332 -15.48 -2.74 14.67
C ALA A 332 -15.11 -2.40 13.21
N GLY A 333 -14.29 -1.36 13.00
CA GLY A 333 -13.91 -0.87 11.68
C GLY A 333 -12.77 -1.65 11.01
N GLY A 334 -12.09 -2.55 11.72
CA GLY A 334 -10.76 -2.98 11.27
C GLY A 334 -9.80 -1.81 11.40
N ASP A 335 -8.49 -2.05 11.47
CA ASP A 335 -7.52 -1.10 12.03
C ASP A 335 -7.87 0.38 11.80
N HIS A 336 -8.24 1.06 12.91
CA HIS A 336 -8.63 2.48 12.99
C HIS A 336 -7.63 3.42 12.31
N ARG A 337 -6.42 2.94 12.02
CA ARG A 337 -5.31 3.67 11.42
C ARG A 337 -5.53 4.02 9.94
N GLY A 338 -6.32 3.25 9.17
CA GLY A 338 -6.59 3.50 7.74
C GLY A 338 -7.80 4.39 7.42
N HIS A 339 -8.75 4.54 8.36
CA HIS A 339 -10.11 5.10 8.14
C HIS A 339 -10.16 6.55 7.62
N PHE A 340 -9.09 7.31 7.80
CA PHE A 340 -9.01 8.71 7.37
C PHE A 340 -8.28 8.91 6.05
N THR A 341 -7.95 7.80 5.37
CA THR A 341 -7.21 7.79 4.10
C THR A 341 -8.09 7.27 2.98
N SER A 342 -7.89 7.80 1.78
CA SER A 342 -8.63 7.38 0.58
C SER A 342 -7.85 6.31 -0.18
N ALA A 343 -8.51 5.21 -0.50
CA ALA A 343 -8.00 4.18 -1.41
C ALA A 343 -7.59 4.78 -2.77
N GLU A 344 -8.39 5.68 -3.33
CA GLU A 344 -8.06 6.37 -4.58
C GLU A 344 -6.76 7.18 -4.46
N ALA A 345 -6.60 7.94 -3.37
CA ALA A 345 -5.39 8.70 -3.12
C ALA A 345 -4.16 7.79 -2.92
N ALA A 346 -4.32 6.69 -2.19
CA ALA A 346 -3.26 5.72 -1.93
C ALA A 346 -2.79 5.02 -3.23
N TYR A 347 -3.72 4.57 -4.09
CA TYR A 347 -3.37 4.00 -5.40
C TYR A 347 -2.72 5.04 -6.32
N ALA A 348 -3.22 6.28 -6.34
CA ALA A 348 -2.58 7.37 -7.08
C ALA A 348 -1.16 7.62 -6.57
N TYR A 349 -0.95 7.59 -5.26
CA TYR A 349 0.35 7.78 -4.63
C TYR A 349 1.34 6.67 -5.02
N LEU A 350 0.94 5.40 -4.97
CA LEU A 350 1.75 4.28 -5.45
C LEU A 350 2.18 4.43 -6.91
N ARG A 351 1.22 4.75 -7.78
CA ARG A 351 1.43 4.86 -9.22
C ARG A 351 2.26 6.07 -9.61
N ASP A 352 1.93 7.24 -9.05
CA ASP A 352 2.42 8.53 -9.55
C ASP A 352 3.54 9.12 -8.71
N VAL A 353 3.66 8.75 -7.43
CA VAL A 353 4.68 9.27 -6.51
C VAL A 353 5.76 8.24 -6.24
N ILE A 354 5.40 7.07 -5.71
CA ILE A 354 6.39 6.01 -5.47
C ILE A 354 6.81 5.33 -6.77
N ARG A 355 5.95 5.34 -7.80
CA ARG A 355 6.20 4.76 -9.14
C ARG A 355 6.42 3.25 -9.07
N LEU A 356 5.54 2.54 -8.38
CA LEU A 356 5.51 1.07 -8.40
C LEU A 356 4.72 0.58 -9.61
N ASP A 357 5.00 -0.66 -10.01
CA ASP A 357 4.42 -1.29 -11.21
C ASP A 357 3.06 -1.93 -10.92
N PHE A 358 2.82 -2.33 -9.67
CA PHE A 358 1.55 -2.90 -9.25
C PHE A 358 1.27 -2.68 -7.76
N GLY A 359 0.02 -2.83 -7.35
CA GLY A 359 -0.29 -2.96 -5.93
C GLY A 359 -1.74 -3.26 -5.57
N SER A 360 -2.00 -3.46 -4.29
CA SER A 360 -3.32 -3.83 -3.77
C SER A 360 -3.59 -3.25 -2.39
N SER A 361 -4.72 -2.56 -2.23
CA SER A 361 -5.30 -2.35 -0.91
C SER A 361 -5.80 -3.68 -0.37
N ALA A 362 -5.69 -3.90 0.92
CA ALA A 362 -6.07 -5.16 1.56
C ALA A 362 -6.70 -4.89 2.93
N GLU A 363 -7.89 -4.30 2.97
CA GLU A 363 -8.51 -3.96 4.26
C GLU A 363 -8.78 -5.17 5.14
N HIS A 364 -8.76 -4.95 6.46
CA HIS A 364 -9.22 -5.92 7.42
C HIS A 364 -10.68 -6.33 7.16
N ASP A 365 -10.94 -7.64 7.28
CA ASP A 365 -12.25 -8.29 7.29
C ASP A 365 -13.10 -8.00 8.54
N ALA A 366 -13.13 -6.74 8.95
CA ALA A 366 -13.84 -6.28 10.13
C ALA A 366 -15.35 -6.14 9.90
N PRO A 367 -16.16 -6.00 10.96
CA PRO A 367 -17.61 -5.83 10.82
C PRO A 367 -18.06 -4.70 9.87
N ALA A 368 -17.28 -3.63 9.74
CA ALA A 368 -17.57 -2.55 8.78
C ALA A 368 -17.28 -2.94 7.32
N PHE A 369 -16.45 -3.96 7.07
CA PHE A 369 -16.08 -4.46 5.75
C PHE A 369 -17.17 -5.39 5.19
N THR A 370 -18.33 -4.81 4.90
CA THR A 370 -19.50 -5.51 4.35
C THR A 370 -19.31 -5.89 2.89
N ASP A 371 -20.19 -6.73 2.32
CA ASP A 371 -20.20 -7.06 0.89
C ASP A 371 -20.27 -5.81 -0.01
N GLN A 372 -21.02 -4.78 0.40
CA GLN A 372 -21.10 -3.51 -0.32
C GLN A 372 -19.77 -2.76 -0.31
N VAL A 373 -19.09 -2.76 0.84
CA VAL A 373 -17.76 -2.16 0.99
C VAL A 373 -16.72 -2.94 0.19
N TRP A 374 -16.79 -4.27 0.19
CA TRP A 374 -15.95 -5.11 -0.66
C TRP A 374 -16.18 -4.86 -2.15
N GLU A 375 -17.42 -4.74 -2.60
CA GLU A 375 -17.74 -4.38 -3.98
C GLU A 375 -17.14 -3.01 -4.34
N ARG A 376 -17.29 -2.02 -3.45
CA ARG A 376 -16.75 -0.68 -3.65
C ARG A 376 -15.22 -0.67 -3.67
N SER A 377 -14.57 -1.42 -2.79
CA SER A 377 -13.11 -1.60 -2.79
C SER A 377 -12.65 -2.16 -4.14
N GLN A 378 -13.29 -3.23 -4.64
CA GLN A 378 -12.99 -3.77 -5.97
C GLN A 378 -13.24 -2.74 -7.10
N GLN A 379 -14.27 -1.89 -7.01
CA GLN A 379 -14.51 -0.79 -7.97
C GLN A 379 -13.36 0.21 -8.00
N ILE A 380 -12.86 0.63 -6.85
CA ILE A 380 -11.72 1.53 -6.74
C ILE A 380 -10.47 0.87 -7.32
N THR A 381 -10.14 -0.34 -6.87
CA THR A 381 -9.02 -1.16 -7.37
C THR A 381 -9.01 -1.24 -8.90
N ASP A 382 -10.14 -1.55 -9.54
CA ASP A 382 -10.21 -1.64 -11.01
C ASP A 382 -10.00 -0.32 -11.71
N SER A 383 -10.49 0.78 -11.14
CA SER A 383 -10.34 2.11 -11.77
C SER A 383 -8.89 2.56 -11.92
N PHE A 384 -7.99 1.97 -11.13
CA PHE A 384 -6.54 2.22 -11.19
C PHE A 384 -5.77 1.20 -12.03
N ASN A 385 -6.39 0.09 -12.42
CA ASN A 385 -5.73 -0.93 -13.23
C ASN A 385 -5.53 -0.45 -14.67
N VAL A 386 -4.28 -0.21 -15.04
CA VAL A 386 -3.85 0.14 -16.39
C VAL A 386 -2.80 -0.87 -16.82
N PRO A 387 -3.20 -1.97 -17.48
CA PRO A 387 -2.27 -2.99 -17.96
C PRO A 387 -1.11 -2.39 -18.77
N GLY A 388 0.11 -2.82 -18.46
CA GLY A 388 1.35 -2.32 -19.03
C GLY A 388 1.94 -1.11 -18.29
N ARG A 389 1.20 -0.48 -17.37
CA ARG A 389 1.64 0.71 -16.62
C ARG A 389 1.50 0.55 -15.11
N PHE A 390 0.32 0.16 -14.62
CA PHE A 390 0.05 -0.04 -13.21
C PHE A 390 -1.02 -1.11 -13.03
N THR A 391 -0.63 -2.29 -12.53
CA THR A 391 -1.57 -3.40 -12.32
C THR A 391 -2.11 -3.39 -10.89
N THR A 392 -3.39 -3.71 -10.70
CA THR A 392 -3.96 -3.84 -9.36
C THR A 392 -4.55 -5.23 -9.13
N PHE A 393 -4.59 -5.66 -7.86
CA PHE A 393 -5.25 -6.90 -7.45
C PHE A 393 -6.37 -6.60 -6.46
N PHE A 394 -7.33 -7.53 -6.34
CA PHE A 394 -8.38 -7.43 -5.34
C PHE A 394 -7.92 -8.17 -4.11
N ALA A 395 -7.71 -7.47 -3.00
CA ALA A 395 -7.29 -8.10 -1.77
C ALA A 395 -8.03 -7.58 -0.54
N TYR A 396 -8.01 -8.40 0.51
CA TYR A 396 -8.42 -8.05 1.86
C TYR A 396 -7.55 -8.84 2.84
N GLU A 397 -7.38 -8.32 4.06
CA GLU A 397 -6.70 -9.01 5.14
C GLU A 397 -7.70 -9.82 5.96
N TRP A 398 -7.49 -11.14 6.00
CA TRP A 398 -8.16 -12.04 6.92
C TRP A 398 -7.46 -11.97 8.28
N THR A 399 -8.08 -11.24 9.20
CA THR A 399 -7.55 -10.83 10.51
C THR A 399 -7.82 -11.90 11.56
N ALA A 400 -7.27 -13.09 11.33
CA ALA A 400 -7.55 -14.25 12.17
C ALA A 400 -7.00 -14.13 13.61
N ALA A 401 -7.42 -15.04 14.48
CA ALA A 401 -6.87 -15.12 15.83
C ALA A 401 -5.33 -15.25 15.81
N PRO A 402 -4.60 -14.75 16.83
CA PRO A 402 -3.14 -14.78 16.84
C PRO A 402 -2.49 -16.14 16.58
N SER A 403 -3.14 -17.23 17.01
CA SER A 403 -2.67 -18.59 16.73
C SER A 403 -2.69 -18.96 15.25
N GLU A 404 -3.63 -18.42 14.47
CA GLU A 404 -3.72 -18.68 13.02
C GLU A 404 -2.88 -17.70 12.19
N GLY A 405 -2.63 -16.50 12.71
CA GLY A 405 -1.88 -15.44 12.02
C GLY A 405 -2.70 -14.74 10.94
N HIS A 406 -2.37 -13.49 10.65
CA HIS A 406 -3.06 -12.72 9.61
C HIS A 406 -2.57 -13.10 8.21
N HIS A 407 -3.50 -13.05 7.26
CA HIS A 407 -3.22 -13.37 5.87
C HIS A 407 -3.87 -12.37 4.91
N VAL A 408 -3.13 -11.94 3.90
CA VAL A 408 -3.71 -11.20 2.77
C VAL A 408 -4.29 -12.20 1.78
N ILE A 409 -5.57 -12.07 1.49
CA ILE A 409 -6.28 -12.89 0.50
C ILE A 409 -6.34 -12.10 -0.80
N VAL A 410 -5.78 -12.65 -1.88
CA VAL A 410 -5.64 -11.98 -3.17
C VAL A 410 -6.38 -12.74 -4.27
N TYR A 411 -7.16 -12.01 -5.05
CA TYR A 411 -7.83 -12.50 -6.26
C TYR A 411 -7.32 -11.77 -7.52
N PRO A 412 -7.13 -12.48 -8.64
CA PRO A 412 -6.71 -11.86 -9.90
C PRO A 412 -7.87 -11.22 -10.67
N GLU A 413 -9.10 -11.61 -10.34
CA GLU A 413 -10.33 -11.21 -11.03
C GLU A 413 -11.47 -10.94 -10.06
N ARG A 414 -12.49 -10.22 -10.53
CA ARG A 414 -13.66 -9.87 -9.72
C ARG A 414 -14.48 -11.08 -9.28
N GLY A 415 -15.24 -10.85 -8.21
CA GLY A 415 -16.26 -11.78 -7.72
C GLY A 415 -15.67 -12.90 -6.87
N GLY A 416 -14.41 -12.80 -6.46
CA GLY A 416 -13.95 -13.40 -5.21
C GLY A 416 -14.80 -12.87 -4.05
N LYS A 417 -15.01 -13.69 -3.01
CA LYS A 417 -15.81 -13.31 -1.84
C LYS A 417 -14.85 -12.91 -0.73
N ALA A 418 -15.21 -11.91 0.05
CA ALA A 418 -14.53 -11.63 1.31
C ALA A 418 -15.08 -12.58 2.38
N PHE A 419 -14.29 -13.58 2.77
CA PHE A 419 -14.62 -14.48 3.86
C PHE A 419 -14.03 -13.93 5.16
N ASN A 420 -14.90 -13.61 6.12
CA ASN A 420 -14.50 -13.00 7.39
C ASN A 420 -14.12 -14.06 8.44
N GLN A 421 -13.20 -13.71 9.34
CA GLN A 421 -12.66 -14.57 10.38
C GLN A 421 -13.70 -15.03 11.40
N ARG A 422 -14.79 -14.28 11.61
CA ARG A 422 -15.82 -14.69 12.58
C ARG A 422 -16.57 -15.92 12.11
N ASP A 423 -16.84 -16.00 10.81
CA ASP A 423 -17.56 -17.11 10.18
C ASP A 423 -16.59 -18.22 9.75
N TYR A 424 -15.35 -17.87 9.45
CA TYR A 424 -14.27 -18.78 9.02
C TYR A 424 -13.04 -18.59 9.92
N PRO A 425 -13.06 -19.07 11.18
CA PRO A 425 -12.06 -18.73 12.19
C PRO A 425 -10.73 -19.47 12.06
N THR A 426 -10.66 -20.52 11.24
CA THR A 426 -9.41 -21.29 11.02
C THR A 426 -9.02 -21.34 9.55
N GLN A 427 -7.73 -21.57 9.29
CA GLN A 427 -7.23 -21.79 7.92
C GLN A 427 -7.99 -22.91 7.19
N ARG A 428 -8.43 -23.96 7.90
CA ARG A 428 -9.22 -25.05 7.29
C ARG A 428 -10.58 -24.58 6.81
N ASP A 429 -11.24 -23.73 7.60
CA ASP A 429 -12.58 -23.23 7.27
C ASP A 429 -12.53 -22.36 6.02
N ILE A 430 -11.57 -21.44 5.96
CA ILE A 430 -11.43 -20.55 4.80
C ILE A 430 -10.94 -21.31 3.55
N TRP A 431 -10.07 -22.31 3.68
CA TRP A 431 -9.68 -23.16 2.55
C TRP A 431 -10.85 -23.97 1.98
N ALA A 432 -11.73 -24.49 2.84
CA ALA A 432 -12.95 -25.16 2.40
C ALA A 432 -13.88 -24.19 1.66
N ALA A 433 -13.97 -22.93 2.12
CA ALA A 433 -14.73 -21.89 1.44
C ALA A 433 -14.15 -21.54 0.06
N PHE A 434 -12.81 -21.51 -0.08
CA PHE A 434 -12.13 -21.35 -1.37
C PHE A 434 -12.42 -22.53 -2.31
N ASP A 435 -12.38 -23.76 -1.81
CA ASP A 435 -12.73 -24.96 -2.59
C ASP A 435 -14.17 -24.89 -3.10
N GLU A 436 -15.12 -24.50 -2.25
CA GLU A 436 -16.53 -24.33 -2.62
C GLU A 436 -16.73 -23.21 -3.65
N GLN A 437 -16.02 -22.09 -3.49
CA GLN A 437 -16.07 -20.98 -4.43
C GLN A 437 -15.47 -21.33 -5.79
N GLY A 438 -14.42 -22.16 -5.83
CA GLY A 438 -13.79 -22.61 -7.06
C GLY A 438 -13.08 -21.52 -7.87
N LYS A 439 -12.68 -20.41 -7.23
CA LYS A 439 -11.96 -19.30 -7.88
C LYS A 439 -10.45 -19.33 -7.56
N PRO A 440 -9.59 -18.82 -8.46
CA PRO A 440 -8.17 -18.64 -8.15
C PRO A 440 -7.99 -17.69 -6.98
N VAL A 441 -7.23 -18.11 -5.97
CA VAL A 441 -6.95 -17.33 -4.77
C VAL A 441 -5.57 -17.65 -4.24
N ILE A 442 -4.84 -16.62 -3.83
CA ILE A 442 -3.58 -16.74 -3.10
C ILE A 442 -3.84 -16.20 -1.70
N MET A 443 -3.44 -16.97 -0.70
CA MET A 443 -3.45 -16.60 0.70
C MET A 443 -2.01 -16.35 1.13
N ILE A 444 -1.69 -15.11 1.49
CA ILE A 444 -0.33 -14.65 1.79
C ILE A 444 -0.21 -14.46 3.30
N PRO A 445 0.52 -15.32 4.02
CA PRO A 445 0.83 -15.08 5.43
C PRO A 445 1.73 -13.84 5.58
N HIS A 446 1.40 -12.92 6.49
CA HIS A 446 2.20 -11.70 6.67
C HIS A 446 2.48 -11.26 8.11
N VAL A 447 1.71 -11.73 9.11
CA VAL A 447 2.07 -11.58 10.52
C VAL A 447 2.32 -12.94 11.14
N MET A 448 3.49 -13.09 11.75
CA MET A 448 3.93 -14.34 12.38
C MET A 448 4.40 -14.02 13.80
N TRP A 449 3.46 -13.92 14.74
CA TRP A 449 3.78 -13.62 16.12
C TRP A 449 4.57 -14.76 16.77
N ALA A 450 5.66 -14.41 17.44
CA ALA A 450 6.46 -15.34 18.21
C ALA A 450 5.71 -15.76 19.49
N GLN A 451 4.85 -16.78 19.39
CA GLN A 451 4.02 -17.25 20.50
C GLN A 451 3.95 -18.79 20.57
N PRO A 452 3.75 -19.37 21.78
CA PRO A 452 3.84 -20.81 21.98
C PRO A 452 2.77 -21.65 21.27
N ASP A 453 1.60 -21.07 21.00
CA ASP A 453 0.44 -21.75 20.40
C ASP A 453 0.27 -21.44 18.91
N HIS A 454 1.34 -20.97 18.26
CA HIS A 454 1.34 -20.61 16.84
C HIS A 454 1.04 -21.82 15.92
N ARG A 455 0.15 -21.62 14.94
CA ARG A 455 -0.37 -22.67 14.05
C ARG A 455 -0.32 -22.34 12.57
N ILE A 456 0.24 -21.19 12.16
CA ILE A 456 0.28 -20.80 10.74
C ILE A 456 0.84 -21.94 9.87
N TRP A 457 1.92 -22.61 10.31
CA TRP A 457 2.59 -23.68 9.56
C TRP A 457 2.14 -25.11 9.92
N SER A 458 1.10 -25.26 10.75
CA SER A 458 0.67 -26.56 11.30
C SER A 458 0.21 -27.57 10.24
N GLN A 459 -0.22 -27.08 9.07
CA GLN A 459 -0.67 -27.88 7.94
C GLN A 459 0.03 -27.39 6.69
N VAL A 460 0.51 -28.30 5.84
CA VAL A 460 1.10 -27.92 4.55
C VAL A 460 -0.01 -27.62 3.54
N SER A 461 0.02 -26.43 2.92
CA SER A 461 -0.93 -26.06 1.85
C SER A 461 -0.21 -25.29 0.75
N ASN A 462 0.34 -26.03 -0.21
CA ASN A 462 1.03 -25.47 -1.38
C ASN A 462 0.05 -25.08 -2.50
N LYS A 463 -1.27 -25.26 -2.29
CA LYS A 463 -2.33 -24.84 -3.21
C LYS A 463 -2.63 -23.34 -3.06
N TYR A 464 -2.88 -22.89 -1.82
CA TYR A 464 -3.30 -21.52 -1.55
C TYR A 464 -2.16 -20.61 -1.08
N ARG A 465 -1.18 -21.16 -0.35
CA ARG A 465 0.00 -20.40 0.08
C ARG A 465 1.14 -20.63 -0.88
N ARG A 466 1.16 -19.80 -1.92
CA ARG A 466 2.21 -19.81 -2.95
C ARG A 466 3.36 -18.89 -2.54
N VAL A 467 3.04 -17.71 -2.02
CA VAL A 467 4.01 -16.73 -1.53
C VAL A 467 3.64 -16.26 -0.13
N GLY A 468 4.62 -15.72 0.60
CA GLY A 468 4.42 -15.13 1.91
C GLY A 468 5.31 -13.89 2.14
N GLU A 469 4.84 -12.96 2.96
CA GLU A 469 5.59 -11.77 3.33
C GLU A 469 6.68 -12.13 4.35
N ILE A 470 7.93 -12.22 3.89
CA ILE A 470 9.10 -12.37 4.77
C ILE A 470 9.53 -11.04 5.39
N TYR A 471 9.10 -9.92 4.80
CA TYR A 471 9.35 -8.58 5.32
C TYR A 471 8.12 -7.68 5.17
N SER A 472 7.63 -7.14 6.29
CA SER A 472 6.52 -6.18 6.31
C SER A 472 6.57 -5.28 7.54
N LEU A 473 5.65 -4.31 7.68
CA LEU A 473 5.57 -3.54 8.92
C LEU A 473 5.43 -4.47 10.13
N TRP A 474 4.72 -5.60 10.11
CA TRP A 474 4.72 -6.52 11.27
C TRP A 474 5.79 -7.58 11.26
N ASN A 475 6.35 -7.86 10.08
CA ASN A 475 7.46 -8.77 9.91
C ASN A 475 8.73 -7.97 9.63
N ASN A 476 9.08 -7.04 10.53
CA ASN A 476 10.30 -6.25 10.44
C ASN A 476 11.24 -6.52 11.62
N ARG A 477 12.49 -6.08 11.47
CA ARG A 477 13.60 -6.24 12.43
C ARG A 477 13.32 -5.76 13.87
N PHE A 478 12.31 -4.91 14.09
CA PHE A 478 12.01 -4.25 15.37
C PHE A 478 10.83 -4.86 16.15
N LEU A 479 9.89 -5.57 15.50
CA LEU A 479 8.67 -6.07 16.16
C LEU A 479 8.79 -7.49 16.71
N LEU A 480 9.75 -8.29 16.23
CA LEU A 480 10.05 -9.60 16.80
C LEU A 480 10.90 -9.52 18.09
N GLN A 481 10.72 -8.45 18.89
CA GLN A 481 11.37 -8.05 20.17
C GLN A 481 12.53 -7.04 20.05
N PRO A 482 12.76 -6.13 21.01
CA PRO A 482 13.86 -5.16 20.94
C PRO A 482 15.25 -5.85 20.98
N GLY A 483 16.13 -5.59 19.99
CA GLY A 483 17.55 -6.02 19.99
C GLY A 483 18.25 -5.98 18.62
N ASP A 484 19.58 -6.09 18.61
CA ASP A 484 20.50 -5.85 17.48
C ASP A 484 20.71 -7.03 16.50
N GLU A 485 19.71 -7.89 16.26
CA GLU A 485 19.94 -9.10 15.44
C GLU A 485 19.25 -9.03 14.06
N PRO A 486 20.01 -8.85 12.96
CA PRO A 486 19.47 -8.68 11.61
C PRO A 486 19.05 -9.98 10.88
N GLN A 487 18.98 -11.15 11.56
CA GLN A 487 18.62 -12.45 10.94
C GLN A 487 17.25 -12.99 11.36
N ARG A 488 16.32 -12.11 11.76
CA ARG A 488 15.10 -12.46 12.52
C ARG A 488 13.95 -13.17 11.79
N PHE A 489 14.11 -13.42 10.48
CA PHE A 489 13.13 -14.16 9.66
C PHE A 489 13.58 -15.58 9.34
N GLU A 490 14.84 -15.86 9.68
CA GLU A 490 15.60 -17.08 9.46
C GLU A 490 15.96 -17.71 10.82
N GLU A 491 14.96 -17.79 11.70
CA GLU A 491 15.10 -18.28 13.09
C GLU A 491 15.34 -19.80 13.19
N GLY A 492 15.61 -20.48 12.09
CA GLY A 492 15.83 -21.93 12.07
C GLY A 492 14.54 -22.75 12.20
N VAL A 493 14.76 -24.05 12.39
CA VAL A 493 13.71 -25.09 12.40
C VAL A 493 13.00 -25.25 13.75
N ASP A 494 13.49 -24.59 14.80
CA ASP A 494 12.93 -24.70 16.14
C ASP A 494 11.89 -23.59 16.44
N ASN A 495 11.74 -22.63 15.52
CA ASN A 495 10.86 -21.48 15.68
C ASN A 495 9.62 -21.61 14.77
N PRO A 496 8.46 -22.09 15.29
CA PRO A 496 7.28 -22.48 14.52
C PRO A 496 6.54 -21.33 13.82
N TRP A 497 7.09 -20.12 13.87
CA TRP A 497 6.63 -18.95 13.14
C TRP A 497 7.53 -18.58 11.96
N SER A 498 8.75 -19.12 11.84
CA SER A 498 9.68 -18.72 10.76
C SER A 498 9.37 -19.38 9.41
N TYR A 499 9.79 -18.76 8.31
CA TYR A 499 9.75 -19.40 6.98
C TYR A 499 10.68 -20.61 6.91
N GLN A 500 11.80 -20.57 7.64
CA GLN A 500 12.71 -21.71 7.72
C GLN A 500 12.06 -22.94 8.37
N TYR A 501 11.20 -22.75 9.37
CA TYR A 501 10.34 -23.80 9.91
C TYR A 501 9.37 -24.31 8.84
N ALA A 502 8.70 -23.40 8.12
CA ALA A 502 7.74 -23.76 7.08
C ALA A 502 8.39 -24.62 5.98
N TRP A 503 9.52 -24.18 5.40
CA TRP A 503 10.19 -24.93 4.34
C TRP A 503 10.71 -26.29 4.83
N HIS A 504 11.25 -26.36 6.04
CA HIS A 504 11.67 -27.63 6.65
C HIS A 504 10.50 -28.63 6.80
N ARG A 505 9.27 -28.14 6.99
CA ARG A 505 8.05 -28.95 7.10
C ARG A 505 7.41 -29.28 5.75
N GLY A 506 8.04 -28.94 4.62
CA GLY A 506 7.58 -29.28 3.28
C GLY A 506 6.68 -28.24 2.62
N HIS A 507 6.57 -27.04 3.19
CA HIS A 507 5.89 -25.94 2.51
C HIS A 507 6.75 -25.45 1.33
N ARG A 508 6.12 -25.21 0.19
CA ARG A 508 6.73 -24.70 -1.06
C ARG A 508 6.27 -23.27 -1.29
N ILE A 509 6.78 -22.36 -0.46
CA ILE A 509 6.36 -20.96 -0.38
C ILE A 509 7.51 -20.06 -0.87
N GLY A 510 7.24 -19.21 -1.85
CA GLY A 510 8.12 -18.12 -2.25
C GLY A 510 8.02 -16.93 -1.29
N VAL A 511 8.97 -16.01 -1.36
CA VAL A 511 8.99 -14.84 -0.47
C VAL A 511 8.72 -13.55 -1.24
N ILE A 512 8.03 -12.65 -0.56
CA ILE A 512 7.76 -11.28 -0.98
C ILE A 512 7.96 -10.33 0.21
N GLY A 513 8.08 -9.04 -0.06
CA GLY A 513 7.96 -8.00 0.96
C GLY A 513 6.73 -7.13 0.68
N SER A 514 6.17 -6.49 1.69
CA SER A 514 5.09 -5.50 1.52
C SER A 514 5.11 -4.50 2.66
N SER A 515 4.47 -3.34 2.54
CA SER A 515 4.59 -2.32 3.58
C SER A 515 3.67 -2.53 4.75
N ASP A 516 2.46 -3.05 4.53
CA ASP A 516 1.37 -2.94 5.49
C ASP A 516 1.18 -1.48 5.97
N ASN A 517 1.13 -0.58 4.98
CA ASN A 517 1.02 0.85 5.21
C ASN A 517 -0.39 1.24 5.68
N HIS A 518 -0.45 2.12 6.67
CA HIS A 518 -1.69 2.59 7.28
C HIS A 518 -1.83 4.13 7.26
N ILE A 519 -1.04 4.83 6.45
CA ILE A 519 -0.97 6.31 6.46
C ILE A 519 -1.30 6.93 5.09
N GLY A 520 -1.91 6.18 4.18
CA GLY A 520 -2.33 6.69 2.86
C GLY A 520 -1.17 6.98 1.90
N HIS A 521 0.06 6.63 2.28
CA HIS A 521 1.28 6.76 1.46
C HIS A 521 1.96 5.38 1.28
N PRO A 522 1.30 4.39 0.69
CA PRO A 522 1.88 3.05 0.55
C PRO A 522 3.16 3.07 -0.29
N GLY A 523 4.12 2.22 0.09
CA GLY A 523 5.49 2.24 -0.43
C GLY A 523 6.39 3.35 0.11
N ALA A 524 5.87 4.30 0.92
CA ALA A 524 6.66 5.39 1.48
C ALA A 524 7.28 5.13 2.85
N ASN A 525 7.02 3.98 3.51
CA ASN A 525 7.50 3.70 4.87
C ASN A 525 9.01 3.95 5.02
N ASN A 526 9.79 3.61 3.99
CA ASN A 526 11.25 3.77 3.99
C ASN A 526 11.72 5.17 3.63
N TYR A 527 10.83 6.12 3.37
CA TYR A 527 11.12 7.50 2.99
C TYR A 527 10.61 8.53 4.00
N THR A 528 9.92 8.08 5.06
CA THR A 528 9.35 8.91 6.14
C THR A 528 10.01 8.59 7.48
N THR A 529 10.19 9.60 8.33
CA THR A 529 10.65 9.39 9.72
C THR A 529 9.50 9.20 10.70
N SER A 530 8.25 9.25 10.23
CA SER A 530 7.06 9.22 11.08
C SER A 530 6.36 7.87 11.15
N THR A 531 6.77 6.91 10.31
CA THR A 531 6.42 5.50 10.49
C THR A 531 7.57 4.85 11.23
N GLN A 532 7.28 4.25 12.40
CA GLN A 532 8.34 3.71 13.25
C GLN A 532 9.04 2.46 12.68
N GLN A 533 8.57 1.95 11.55
CA GLN A 533 8.91 0.64 11.00
C GLN A 533 9.00 0.71 9.48
N ALA A 534 10.05 0.09 8.94
CA ALA A 534 10.27 -0.05 7.51
C ALA A 534 9.24 -0.99 6.89
N GLY A 535 8.88 -0.75 5.63
CA GLY A 535 8.00 -1.62 4.83
C GLY A 535 8.80 -2.38 3.79
N GLY A 536 8.29 -3.53 3.32
CA GLY A 536 8.89 -4.30 2.23
C GLY A 536 8.35 -3.94 0.85
N LEU A 537 8.96 -4.50 -0.20
CA LEU A 537 8.40 -4.50 -1.56
C LEU A 537 8.44 -5.89 -2.17
N VAL A 538 7.47 -6.16 -3.04
CA VAL A 538 7.41 -7.36 -3.87
C VAL A 538 8.28 -7.14 -5.09
N GLY A 539 9.24 -8.02 -5.36
CA GLY A 539 9.87 -8.15 -6.67
C GLY A 539 9.32 -9.37 -7.40
N VAL A 540 8.82 -9.23 -8.63
CA VAL A 540 8.32 -10.34 -9.46
C VAL A 540 9.05 -10.44 -10.78
N LEU A 541 9.29 -11.67 -11.26
CA LEU A 541 9.81 -11.98 -12.59
C LEU A 541 8.70 -12.50 -13.50
N THR A 542 8.24 -11.66 -14.43
CA THR A 542 7.12 -11.96 -15.31
C THR A 542 7.27 -11.41 -16.73
N SER A 543 6.47 -11.94 -17.66
CA SER A 543 6.54 -11.57 -19.09
C SER A 543 6.10 -10.14 -19.39
N SER A 544 5.20 -9.58 -18.59
CA SER A 544 4.64 -8.23 -18.77
C SER A 544 3.96 -7.74 -17.49
N ASN A 545 3.74 -6.42 -17.37
CA ASN A 545 2.95 -5.84 -16.28
C ASN A 545 1.45 -5.97 -16.58
N THR A 546 0.87 -7.16 -16.37
CA THR A 546 -0.57 -7.43 -16.49
C THR A 546 -1.03 -8.29 -15.32
N ARG A 547 -2.33 -8.30 -14.99
CA ARG A 547 -2.87 -9.13 -13.92
C ARG A 547 -2.55 -10.60 -14.15
N GLU A 548 -2.77 -11.07 -15.38
CA GLU A 548 -2.56 -12.46 -15.76
C GLU A 548 -1.10 -12.87 -15.60
N ALA A 549 -0.18 -12.05 -16.09
CA ALA A 549 1.25 -12.35 -16.05
C ALA A 549 1.82 -12.22 -14.63
N ILE A 550 1.42 -11.20 -13.86
CA ILE A 550 1.89 -11.05 -12.48
C ILE A 550 1.28 -12.14 -11.58
N TRP A 551 0.00 -12.47 -11.75
CA TRP A 551 -0.63 -13.59 -11.04
C TRP A 551 0.10 -14.90 -11.30
N GLU A 552 0.42 -15.21 -12.56
CA GLU A 552 1.16 -16.41 -12.91
C GLU A 552 2.57 -16.42 -12.29
N ALA A 553 3.23 -15.27 -12.15
CA ALA A 553 4.52 -15.18 -11.46
C ALA A 553 4.41 -15.35 -9.93
N LEU A 554 3.36 -14.81 -9.29
CA LEU A 554 3.07 -15.03 -7.88
C LEU A 554 2.75 -16.52 -7.62
N ASP A 555 1.90 -17.13 -8.45
CA ASP A 555 1.54 -18.54 -8.35
C ASP A 555 2.76 -19.45 -8.61
N ALA A 556 3.61 -19.11 -9.58
CA ALA A 556 4.85 -19.83 -9.83
C ALA A 556 5.99 -19.49 -8.85
N ARG A 557 5.75 -18.57 -7.90
CA ARG A 557 6.72 -18.13 -6.88
C ARG A 557 7.99 -17.50 -7.44
N ARG A 558 7.93 -16.97 -8.66
CA ARG A 558 9.04 -16.26 -9.30
C ARG A 558 9.14 -14.85 -8.74
N THR A 559 9.38 -14.80 -7.44
CA THR A 559 9.31 -13.61 -6.61
C THR A 559 10.52 -13.51 -5.70
N TYR A 560 10.75 -12.32 -5.18
CA TYR A 560 11.69 -12.06 -4.12
C TYR A 560 11.19 -10.89 -3.27
N ALA A 561 11.72 -10.78 -2.06
CA ALA A 561 11.42 -9.71 -1.14
C ALA A 561 12.55 -8.69 -1.11
N THR A 562 12.21 -7.43 -0.88
CA THR A 562 13.18 -6.44 -0.39
C THR A 562 12.64 -5.79 0.89
N SER A 563 13.51 -5.21 1.70
CA SER A 563 13.11 -4.31 2.81
C SER A 563 12.64 -2.94 2.32
N GLY A 564 12.09 -2.92 1.11
CA GLY A 564 11.33 -1.85 0.50
C GLY A 564 12.12 -0.77 -0.23
N VAL A 565 13.34 -1.12 -0.64
CA VAL A 565 14.06 -0.43 -1.72
C VAL A 565 14.18 -1.35 -2.94
N ARG A 566 14.37 -0.77 -4.13
CA ARG A 566 14.39 -1.51 -5.40
C ARG A 566 15.74 -2.17 -5.68
N ILE A 567 16.13 -3.11 -4.82
CA ILE A 567 17.28 -3.99 -5.08
C ILE A 567 16.90 -4.90 -6.25
N LEU A 568 17.69 -4.88 -7.32
CA LEU A 568 17.54 -5.82 -8.42
C LEU A 568 18.18 -7.13 -8.00
N LEU A 569 17.41 -8.21 -7.93
CA LEU A 569 17.93 -9.55 -7.63
C LEU A 569 17.47 -10.55 -8.68
N SER A 570 18.39 -11.38 -9.16
CA SER A 570 18.09 -12.55 -9.99
C SER A 570 18.94 -13.71 -9.52
N VAL A 571 18.28 -14.83 -9.25
CA VAL A 571 18.91 -16.07 -8.81
C VAL A 571 18.43 -17.17 -9.71
N THR A 572 19.36 -17.95 -10.24
CA THR A 572 19.07 -19.18 -10.96
C THR A 572 19.94 -20.32 -10.47
N ALA A 573 19.44 -21.56 -10.55
CA ALA A 573 20.22 -22.77 -10.40
C ALA A 573 20.05 -23.62 -11.66
N ASP A 574 21.13 -23.93 -12.38
CA ASP A 574 21.10 -24.64 -13.68
C ASP A 574 20.18 -23.98 -14.73
N GLY A 575 20.01 -22.66 -14.64
CA GLY A 575 19.10 -21.88 -15.49
C GLY A 575 17.63 -21.86 -15.02
N HIS A 576 17.26 -22.61 -13.99
CA HIS A 576 15.95 -22.53 -13.34
C HIS A 576 15.87 -21.32 -12.41
N HIS A 577 14.76 -20.60 -12.42
CA HIS A 577 14.60 -19.36 -11.66
C HIS A 577 14.22 -19.61 -10.20
N MET A 578 14.50 -18.64 -9.32
CA MET A 578 13.91 -18.56 -7.98
C MET A 578 12.41 -18.87 -8.00
N GLY A 579 11.96 -19.74 -7.09
CA GLY A 579 10.59 -20.26 -7.00
C GLY A 579 10.35 -21.61 -7.67
N GLU A 580 11.21 -22.01 -8.61
CA GLU A 580 11.06 -23.26 -9.37
C GLU A 580 11.52 -24.49 -8.58
N GLU A 581 11.02 -25.64 -9.01
CA GLU A 581 11.38 -26.97 -8.51
C GLU A 581 11.86 -27.78 -9.71
N TYR A 582 13.04 -28.40 -9.62
CA TYR A 582 13.58 -29.22 -10.71
C TYR A 582 14.43 -30.38 -10.18
N ALA A 583 14.76 -31.31 -11.07
CA ALA A 583 15.59 -32.46 -10.73
C ALA A 583 16.88 -32.49 -11.58
N THR A 584 17.99 -32.88 -10.96
CA THR A 584 19.30 -33.00 -11.63
C THR A 584 20.15 -34.10 -10.98
N ASP A 585 21.08 -34.68 -11.73
CA ASP A 585 22.14 -35.57 -11.21
C ASP A 585 23.52 -34.88 -11.19
N GLN A 586 23.60 -33.65 -11.70
CA GLN A 586 24.80 -32.83 -11.72
C GLN A 586 24.82 -31.85 -10.54
N PRO A 587 26.01 -31.49 -10.01
CA PRO A 587 26.17 -30.40 -9.05
C PRO A 587 25.48 -29.11 -9.52
N PRO A 588 24.51 -28.56 -8.77
CA PRO A 588 23.79 -27.36 -9.16
C PRO A 588 24.71 -26.15 -9.27
N GLN A 589 24.66 -25.46 -10.42
CA GLN A 589 25.33 -24.18 -10.62
C GLN A 589 24.38 -23.03 -10.28
N ILE A 590 24.63 -22.37 -9.17
CA ILE A 590 23.87 -21.23 -8.67
C ILE A 590 24.50 -19.94 -9.19
N VAL A 591 23.71 -19.12 -9.88
CA VAL A 591 24.12 -17.83 -10.44
C VAL A 591 23.31 -16.73 -9.78
N VAL A 592 24.00 -15.72 -9.25
CA VAL A 592 23.41 -14.56 -8.58
C VAL A 592 23.79 -13.29 -9.31
N ARG A 593 22.81 -12.52 -9.76
CA ARG A 593 22.99 -11.16 -10.28
C ARG A 593 22.27 -10.18 -9.38
N VAL A 594 22.99 -9.14 -8.94
CA VAL A 594 22.47 -8.18 -7.97
C VAL A 594 22.91 -6.76 -8.29
N ALA A 595 21.98 -5.81 -8.13
CA ALA A 595 22.29 -4.39 -8.06
C ALA A 595 21.52 -3.76 -6.90
N GLY A 596 22.27 -3.29 -5.90
CA GLY A 596 21.74 -2.62 -4.73
C GLY A 596 21.36 -1.16 -5.00
N THR A 597 20.60 -0.57 -4.09
CA THR A 597 20.42 0.89 -4.03
C THR A 597 21.54 1.58 -3.26
N ASN A 598 22.43 0.78 -2.65
CA ASN A 598 23.65 1.16 -1.96
C ASN A 598 24.71 0.07 -2.17
N LYS A 599 25.94 0.28 -1.66
CA LYS A 599 26.98 -0.74 -1.66
C LYS A 599 26.49 -2.02 -0.99
N ILE A 600 26.77 -3.14 -1.64
CA ILE A 600 26.46 -4.48 -1.14
C ILE A 600 27.56 -4.82 -0.13
N GLN A 601 27.15 -5.03 1.12
CA GLN A 601 28.00 -5.54 2.17
C GLN A 601 28.30 -7.02 1.93
N THR A 602 27.24 -7.82 1.77
CA THR A 602 27.36 -9.28 1.66
C THR A 602 26.29 -9.86 0.74
N VAL A 603 26.66 -10.86 -0.05
CA VAL A 603 25.75 -11.79 -0.73
C VAL A 603 26.00 -13.19 -0.17
N GLU A 604 24.94 -13.89 0.21
CA GLU A 604 25.03 -15.24 0.76
C GLU A 604 24.09 -16.20 0.04
N ILE A 605 24.57 -17.41 -0.24
CA ILE A 605 23.77 -18.54 -0.68
C ILE A 605 23.53 -19.43 0.53
N VAL A 606 22.28 -19.50 0.96
CA VAL A 606 21.83 -20.38 2.04
C VAL A 606 21.25 -21.65 1.43
N LYS A 607 21.74 -22.80 1.90
CA LYS A 607 21.24 -24.13 1.57
C LYS A 607 20.50 -24.71 2.76
N HIS A 608 19.42 -25.43 2.47
CA HIS A 608 18.84 -26.41 3.38
C HIS A 608 18.85 -27.77 2.72
N ASP A 609 19.11 -28.79 3.52
CA ASP A 609 18.91 -30.19 3.18
C ASP A 609 18.65 -30.99 4.47
N SER A 610 18.73 -32.32 4.39
CA SER A 610 18.59 -33.24 5.52
C SER A 610 19.54 -32.97 6.70
N ARG A 611 20.58 -32.13 6.50
CA ARG A 611 21.54 -31.70 7.53
C ARG A 611 21.21 -30.33 8.12
N GLY A 612 20.14 -29.67 7.66
CA GLY A 612 19.69 -28.36 8.13
C GLY A 612 20.25 -27.17 7.32
N TYR A 613 19.97 -25.97 7.80
CA TYR A 613 20.35 -24.72 7.15
C TYR A 613 21.84 -24.41 7.31
N ARG A 614 22.49 -23.97 6.23
CA ARG A 614 23.87 -23.46 6.25
C ARG A 614 24.12 -22.47 5.10
N THR A 615 24.88 -21.42 5.38
CA THR A 615 25.48 -20.59 4.31
C THR A 615 26.61 -21.38 3.66
N ILE A 616 26.44 -21.79 2.41
CA ILE A 616 27.44 -22.58 1.66
C ILE A 616 28.42 -21.70 0.90
N TRP A 617 28.03 -20.45 0.66
CA TRP A 617 28.85 -19.48 -0.03
C TRP A 617 28.50 -18.07 0.43
N GLN A 618 29.52 -17.23 0.57
CA GLN A 618 29.41 -15.83 0.96
C GLN A 618 30.44 -15.00 0.17
N HIS A 619 30.06 -13.78 -0.19
CA HIS A 619 30.96 -12.82 -0.82
C HIS A 619 30.68 -11.38 -0.40
N GLU A 620 31.74 -10.60 -0.22
CA GLU A 620 31.71 -9.18 0.16
C GLU A 620 32.27 -8.34 -1.00
N PRO A 621 31.45 -7.91 -1.95
CA PRO A 621 31.95 -7.36 -3.22
C PRO A 621 32.52 -5.94 -3.14
N ASP A 622 32.29 -5.19 -2.04
CA ASP A 622 32.57 -3.74 -1.92
C ASP A 622 32.15 -2.93 -3.17
N SER A 623 30.98 -3.29 -3.72
CA SER A 623 30.41 -2.72 -4.94
C SER A 623 28.90 -2.62 -4.79
N GLU A 624 28.28 -1.68 -5.51
CA GLU A 624 26.81 -1.59 -5.58
C GLU A 624 26.20 -2.66 -6.49
N THR A 625 27.00 -3.30 -7.35
CA THR A 625 26.54 -4.31 -8.31
C THR A 625 27.47 -5.51 -8.36
N GLY A 626 26.94 -6.68 -8.75
CA GLY A 626 27.73 -7.90 -8.87
C GLY A 626 27.03 -9.03 -9.62
N SER A 627 27.85 -9.95 -10.15
CA SER A 627 27.43 -11.21 -10.76
C SER A 627 28.35 -12.31 -10.23
N PHE A 628 27.77 -13.33 -9.62
CA PHE A 628 28.49 -14.37 -8.90
C PHE A 628 28.00 -15.75 -9.29
N GLU A 629 28.87 -16.74 -9.21
CA GLU A 629 28.57 -18.13 -9.51
C GLU A 629 29.15 -19.03 -8.42
N HIS A 630 28.40 -20.07 -8.06
CA HIS A 630 28.81 -21.09 -7.11
C HIS A 630 28.27 -22.46 -7.55
N ILE A 631 29.08 -23.51 -7.41
CA ILE A 631 28.68 -24.89 -7.69
C ILE A 631 28.61 -25.63 -6.35
N ASP A 632 27.48 -26.30 -6.09
CA ASP A 632 27.32 -27.14 -4.89
C ASP A 632 27.58 -28.62 -5.20
N ASP A 633 28.83 -29.05 -5.03
CA ASP A 633 29.25 -30.44 -5.21
C ASP A 633 28.70 -31.40 -4.12
N ASP A 634 28.09 -30.87 -3.06
CA ASP A 634 27.61 -31.59 -1.88
C ASP A 634 26.06 -31.59 -1.79
N PHE A 635 25.35 -31.39 -2.91
CA PHE A 635 23.89 -31.44 -2.93
C PHE A 635 23.33 -32.87 -2.73
N THR A 636 22.21 -32.92 -1.99
CA THR A 636 21.47 -34.12 -1.61
C THR A 636 20.11 -34.15 -2.31
N GLU A 637 19.38 -35.25 -2.13
CA GLU A 637 18.04 -35.46 -2.68
C GLU A 637 16.99 -34.41 -2.29
N ASP A 638 17.21 -33.68 -1.20
CA ASP A 638 16.27 -32.73 -0.61
C ASP A 638 16.82 -31.30 -0.50
N SER A 639 17.82 -30.96 -1.31
CA SER A 639 18.46 -29.66 -1.28
C SER A 639 17.54 -28.55 -1.80
N PHE A 640 17.53 -27.40 -1.13
CA PHE A 640 17.03 -26.16 -1.71
C PHE A 640 17.92 -24.98 -1.32
N TYR A 641 17.86 -23.94 -2.15
CA TYR A 641 18.73 -22.76 -2.01
C TYR A 641 17.91 -21.48 -2.04
N TYR A 642 18.29 -20.50 -1.24
CA TYR A 642 17.86 -19.13 -1.41
C TYR A 642 19.02 -18.18 -1.13
N VAL A 643 18.90 -16.95 -1.63
CA VAL A 643 19.94 -15.93 -1.54
C VAL A 643 19.46 -14.79 -0.66
N ARG A 644 20.36 -14.29 0.18
CA ARG A 644 20.18 -13.06 0.93
C ARG A 644 21.26 -12.04 0.59
N VAL A 645 20.84 -10.78 0.48
CA VAL A 645 21.70 -9.64 0.16
C VAL A 645 21.61 -8.65 1.31
N PHE A 646 22.76 -8.19 1.79
CA PHE A 646 22.89 -7.14 2.79
C PHE A 646 23.58 -5.94 2.16
N GLN A 647 23.02 -4.75 2.30
CA GLN A 647 23.71 -3.51 1.95
C GLN A 647 24.38 -2.90 3.18
N VAL A 648 25.42 -2.10 2.95
CA VAL A 648 26.08 -1.36 4.03
C VAL A 648 25.12 -0.34 4.65
N ASP A 649 25.32 -0.08 5.93
CA ASP A 649 24.60 0.98 6.63
C ASP A 649 25.21 2.36 6.28
N GLU A 650 24.41 3.22 5.66
CA GLU A 650 24.69 4.65 5.55
C GLU A 650 23.87 5.42 6.61
N PHE A 651 24.54 5.92 7.65
CA PHE A 651 23.95 6.92 8.54
C PHE A 651 23.82 8.26 7.80
N SER A 652 22.69 8.53 7.15
CA SER A 652 22.46 9.88 6.63
C SER A 652 21.01 10.36 6.47
N ARG A 653 20.00 9.79 7.15
CA ARG A 653 18.62 10.33 7.07
C ARG A 653 18.18 11.19 8.27
N GLY A 654 19.11 11.75 9.03
CA GLY A 654 18.84 12.59 10.21
C GLY A 654 18.79 11.84 11.55
N ALA A 655 18.53 12.57 12.64
CA ALA A 655 18.65 12.07 14.03
C ALA A 655 17.67 10.93 14.40
N TRP A 656 16.72 10.62 13.52
CA TRP A 656 15.73 9.54 13.68
C TRP A 656 15.74 8.58 12.49
N ALA A 657 16.79 8.60 11.68
CA ALA A 657 17.00 7.67 10.59
C ALA A 657 17.26 6.27 11.13
N TYR A 658 16.42 5.32 10.72
CA TYR A 658 16.76 3.92 10.87
C TYR A 658 18.02 3.57 10.05
N PRO A 659 18.84 2.60 10.49
CA PRO A 659 19.97 2.12 9.72
C PRO A 659 19.50 1.64 8.34
N SER A 660 20.27 1.99 7.30
CA SER A 660 19.94 1.80 5.88
C SER A 660 20.60 0.55 5.28
N ASN A 661 20.88 -0.44 6.13
CA ASN A 661 21.31 -1.79 5.75
C ASN A 661 20.16 -2.59 5.11
N GLU A 662 19.58 -2.05 4.03
CA GLU A 662 18.48 -2.66 3.30
C GLU A 662 18.89 -4.02 2.73
N MET A 663 17.91 -4.91 2.64
CA MET A 663 18.10 -6.32 2.32
C MET A 663 17.20 -6.78 1.18
N ALA A 664 17.59 -7.90 0.57
CA ALA A 664 16.74 -8.68 -0.33
C ALA A 664 16.87 -10.18 -0.05
N TRP A 665 15.78 -10.92 -0.29
CA TRP A 665 15.70 -12.37 -0.15
C TRP A 665 15.06 -12.98 -1.40
N SER A 666 15.74 -13.92 -2.06
CA SER A 666 15.12 -14.65 -3.17
C SER A 666 14.11 -15.67 -2.65
N SER A 667 13.11 -16.02 -3.47
CA SER A 667 12.39 -17.28 -3.23
C SER A 667 13.32 -18.48 -3.32
N PRO A 668 13.04 -19.57 -2.60
CA PRO A 668 13.84 -20.78 -2.71
C PRO A 668 13.77 -21.41 -4.10
N ILE A 669 14.83 -22.12 -4.48
CA ILE A 669 14.87 -23.05 -5.61
C ILE A 669 15.03 -24.45 -5.03
N TRP A 670 14.07 -25.33 -5.29
CA TRP A 670 14.11 -26.71 -4.80
C TRP A 670 14.73 -27.63 -5.84
N VAL A 671 15.72 -28.41 -5.42
CA VAL A 671 16.54 -29.25 -6.29
C VAL A 671 16.49 -30.68 -5.81
N GLU A 672 15.83 -31.53 -6.58
CA GLU A 672 15.73 -32.95 -6.31
C GLU A 672 16.85 -33.73 -7.02
N LYS A 673 17.53 -34.61 -6.30
CA LYS A 673 18.59 -35.43 -6.91
C LYS A 673 17.98 -36.60 -7.69
N SER A 674 18.18 -36.61 -9.00
CA SER A 674 17.67 -37.66 -9.88
C SER A 674 18.30 -39.02 -9.55
N GLY A 675 17.47 -40.05 -9.38
CA GLY A 675 17.93 -41.43 -9.10
C GLY A 675 18.15 -41.77 -7.61
N SER A 676 17.61 -40.95 -6.70
CA SER A 676 17.51 -41.23 -5.26
C SER A 676 16.42 -42.25 -4.90
#